data_AF-A0A316Z314-F1
#
_entry.id   AF-A0A316Z314-F1
#
_cell.length_a   1.000
_cell.length_b   1.000
_cell.length_c   1.000
_cell.angle_alpha   90.00
_cell.angle_beta   90.00
_cell.angle_gamma   90.00
#
_symmetry.space_group_name_H-M   'P 1'
#
loop_
_entity.id
_entity.type
_entity.pdbx_description
1 polymer ?
#
loop_
_entity_poly.entity_id
_entity_poly.type
_entity_poly.pdbx_seq_one_letter_code
_entity_poly.pdbx_strand_id
1 'polypeptide(L)'
;MPTLNVKCGPMLRYDTCVAGVWLGYALLVLEDATSQVSDAAPPTLQFLARPSRGPYDQGGPAAVRAGENAQASSKGVRIHTHQGAKGAFSFWRFKIEVHQQDVELAVTYSIDGTAHPNTDSPAAEGGSHTFYVPAKTQNFRWAGHSCNGFSSSEDPTAWAPPNCPDPAPINGANPLWDDLLNNHHAKNVFHALVGGGDQMYADKLMNEPEMKLWHDEQDKKKRMEIPLTPEIEECLERFYFNAYCNWFGAGTFSKVIAQIPMVNMLDDHDLIDGFGTYPDDLMMSPIFNAVGRKGFFYYYLFQQFINPLGCDGLDEAQHPLKSVLIGAPATYVQIPHHSFMVYLGPKQYIVLVDCRAERKIAQICTEQSYDRIFKAIRALPDGVEHLTILLGVPLAYPRMVFLERTLSSKFNPLVLLAKSTAKGFVNRFNGEVELLDDLGDHWTAQPHKKERNWLVERVQELSLEKRIRMTYLSGDVHACGVGVFYGYHAHSPAHDPKYALAIISSAIVNAPPPPPVISMLNKLATKTHRSLFYCGTKESMVPLFEEGLDGKKQNDSAIMGARNYCICDYDERSGALQFDLRVEKEKGLAAQGTKSYKVTTPRPEFDVPKEHHHLLHTKEWGKLIGKKEKENAGSSTHTRETSHASTASSA
;
A
#
# COMPACT_ATOMS: atom_id res chain seq x y z
N MET A 1 -31.37 -22.60 -9.01
CA MET A 1 -30.22 -21.87 -8.46
C MET A 1 -30.76 -20.60 -7.82
N PRO A 2 -30.26 -20.16 -6.65
CA PRO A 2 -30.78 -18.97 -5.97
C PRO A 2 -30.55 -17.72 -6.83
N THR A 3 -31.50 -16.79 -6.84
CA THR A 3 -31.29 -15.47 -7.45
C THR A 3 -30.49 -14.58 -6.51
N LEU A 4 -29.48 -13.89 -7.02
CA LEU A 4 -28.58 -13.02 -6.25
C LEU A 4 -28.59 -11.60 -6.82
N ASN A 5 -29.02 -10.60 -6.05
CA ASN A 5 -28.91 -9.20 -6.44
C ASN A 5 -27.64 -8.60 -5.86
N VAL A 6 -26.58 -8.60 -6.67
CA VAL A 6 -25.24 -8.18 -6.24
C VAL A 6 -25.08 -6.67 -6.36
N LYS A 7 -24.77 -6.03 -5.24
CA LYS A 7 -24.49 -4.59 -5.16
C LYS A 7 -23.00 -4.28 -5.21
N CYS A 8 -22.17 -5.18 -4.69
CA CYS A 8 -20.72 -5.07 -4.77
C CYS A 8 -20.07 -6.46 -4.76
N GLY A 9 -19.06 -6.64 -5.60
CA GLY A 9 -18.29 -7.86 -5.73
C GLY A 9 -18.77 -8.85 -6.81
N PRO A 10 -18.21 -10.08 -6.86
CA PRO A 10 -17.26 -10.62 -5.89
C PRO A 10 -15.93 -9.86 -5.86
N MET A 11 -15.36 -9.70 -4.66
CA MET A 11 -14.03 -9.12 -4.45
C MET A 11 -13.17 -10.12 -3.69
N LEU A 12 -11.89 -10.18 -4.00
CA LEU A 12 -10.92 -11.08 -3.37
C LEU A 12 -9.98 -10.33 -2.43
N ARG A 13 -9.64 -10.97 -1.32
CA ARG A 13 -8.61 -10.53 -0.37
C ARG A 13 -7.64 -11.67 -0.11
N TYR A 14 -6.35 -11.40 -0.17
CA TYR A 14 -5.31 -12.30 0.30
C TYR A 14 -5.00 -12.02 1.78
N ASP A 15 -4.78 -13.06 2.57
CA ASP A 15 -4.38 -12.94 3.98
C ASP A 15 -2.90 -13.27 4.17
N THR A 16 -2.54 -14.55 4.10
CA THR A 16 -1.15 -15.04 4.24
C THR A 16 -1.09 -16.51 3.83
N CYS A 17 0.08 -17.14 3.94
CA CYS A 17 0.23 -18.59 3.86
C CYS A 17 0.61 -19.18 5.22
N VAL A 18 -0.09 -20.22 5.65
CA VAL A 18 0.21 -20.96 6.89
C VAL A 18 0.40 -22.43 6.58
N ALA A 19 1.56 -22.98 6.91
CA ALA A 19 1.88 -24.40 6.71
C ALA A 19 1.60 -24.91 5.27
N GLY A 20 1.94 -24.10 4.27
CA GLY A 20 1.73 -24.43 2.84
C GLY A 20 0.28 -24.30 2.36
N VAL A 21 -0.61 -23.72 3.16
CA VAL A 21 -1.98 -23.37 2.77
C VAL A 21 -2.05 -21.88 2.50
N TRP A 22 -2.40 -21.52 1.27
CA TRP A 22 -2.76 -20.15 0.89
C TRP A 22 -4.14 -19.82 1.47
N LEU A 23 -4.21 -18.74 2.26
CA LEU A 23 -5.44 -18.26 2.88
C LEU A 23 -5.89 -16.98 2.19
N GLY A 24 -7.14 -16.97 1.75
CA GLY A 24 -7.79 -15.78 1.22
C GLY A 24 -9.28 -15.82 1.46
N TYR A 25 -9.94 -14.74 1.05
CA TYR A 25 -11.36 -14.54 1.26
C TYR A 25 -11.99 -13.91 0.03
N ALA A 26 -13.27 -14.20 -0.19
CA ALA A 26 -14.11 -13.43 -1.09
C ALA A 26 -15.19 -12.69 -0.29
N LEU A 27 -15.60 -11.51 -0.77
CA LEU A 27 -16.74 -10.76 -0.24
C LEU A 27 -17.78 -10.51 -1.34
N LEU A 28 -19.04 -10.65 -0.96
CA LEU A 28 -20.20 -10.30 -1.78
C LEU A 28 -21.19 -9.48 -0.95
N VAL A 29 -21.64 -8.34 -1.49
CA VAL A 29 -22.70 -7.52 -0.88
C VAL A 29 -23.99 -7.73 -1.67
N LEU A 30 -25.02 -8.22 -0.98
CA LEU A 30 -26.31 -8.57 -1.58
C LEU A 30 -27.41 -7.66 -1.05
N GLU A 31 -28.35 -7.27 -1.92
CA GLU A 31 -29.63 -6.70 -1.49
C GLU A 31 -30.55 -7.83 -1.02
N ASP A 32 -30.98 -7.78 0.24
CA ASP A 32 -31.66 -8.91 0.90
C ASP A 32 -33.06 -9.15 0.33
N ALA A 33 -33.79 -8.08 -0.02
CA ALA A 33 -35.19 -8.16 -0.45
C ALA A 33 -35.39 -8.95 -1.76
N THR A 34 -34.38 -8.98 -2.63
CA THR A 34 -34.44 -9.58 -3.97
C THR A 34 -33.46 -10.74 -4.15
N SER A 35 -32.69 -11.06 -3.11
CA SER A 35 -31.78 -12.22 -3.09
C SER A 35 -32.40 -13.41 -2.36
N GLN A 36 -32.31 -14.60 -2.94
CA GLN A 36 -32.83 -15.84 -2.36
C GLN A 36 -31.79 -16.51 -1.47
N VAL A 37 -31.35 -15.80 -0.43
CA VAL A 37 -30.34 -16.28 0.54
C VAL A 37 -30.76 -15.96 1.97
N SER A 38 -30.26 -16.74 2.92
CA SER A 38 -30.46 -16.52 4.36
C SER A 38 -29.34 -17.21 5.15
N ASP A 39 -29.26 -17.03 6.46
CA ASP A 39 -28.26 -17.76 7.26
C ASP A 39 -28.49 -19.29 7.22
N ALA A 40 -29.75 -19.73 7.06
CA ALA A 40 -30.10 -21.14 6.92
C ALA A 40 -29.77 -21.71 5.53
N ALA A 41 -29.73 -20.84 4.51
CA ALA A 41 -29.40 -21.17 3.13
C ALA A 41 -28.47 -20.08 2.55
N PRO A 42 -27.20 -20.05 3.01
CA PRO A 42 -26.27 -19.00 2.60
C PRO A 42 -25.83 -19.20 1.15
N PRO A 43 -25.37 -18.13 0.45
CA PRO A 43 -24.71 -18.29 -0.83
C PRO A 43 -23.50 -19.21 -0.68
N THR A 44 -23.13 -19.92 -1.76
CA THR A 44 -21.99 -20.83 -1.77
C THR A 44 -21.03 -20.44 -2.88
N LEU A 45 -19.75 -20.37 -2.56
CA LEU A 45 -18.67 -20.19 -3.54
C LEU A 45 -18.08 -21.56 -3.84
N GLN A 46 -17.93 -21.89 -5.12
CA GLN A 46 -17.22 -23.09 -5.59
C GLN A 46 -15.93 -22.67 -6.27
N PHE A 47 -14.87 -23.45 -6.06
CA PHE A 47 -13.59 -23.20 -6.73
C PHE A 47 -12.89 -24.49 -7.12
N LEU A 48 -12.08 -24.38 -8.17
CA LEU A 48 -11.29 -25.45 -8.75
C LEU A 48 -9.88 -24.97 -9.01
N ALA A 49 -8.92 -25.57 -8.33
CA ALA A 49 -7.50 -25.31 -8.56
C ALA A 49 -6.93 -26.26 -9.62
N ARG A 50 -6.17 -25.71 -10.58
CA ARG A 50 -5.46 -26.46 -11.62
C ARG A 50 -4.04 -25.88 -11.79
N PRO A 51 -3.04 -26.67 -12.21
CA PRO A 51 -1.75 -26.14 -12.62
C PRO A 51 -1.92 -24.99 -13.61
N SER A 52 -1.34 -23.84 -13.28
CA SER A 52 -1.27 -22.68 -14.17
C SER A 52 -0.40 -23.05 -15.37
N ARG A 53 -0.88 -22.79 -16.58
CA ARG A 53 -0.04 -22.84 -17.79
C ARG A 53 0.77 -21.55 -17.97
N GLY A 54 0.60 -20.58 -17.05
CA GLY A 54 1.01 -19.20 -17.25
C GLY A 54 0.43 -18.59 -18.53
N PRO A 55 0.73 -17.32 -18.82
CA PRO A 55 0.44 -16.71 -20.12
C PRO A 55 1.37 -17.20 -21.24
N TYR A 56 2.45 -17.94 -20.92
CA TYR A 56 3.48 -18.36 -21.88
C TYR A 56 3.24 -19.71 -22.56
N ASP A 57 2.24 -20.50 -22.13
CA ASP A 57 1.99 -21.84 -22.70
C ASP A 57 0.53 -22.03 -23.16
N GLN A 58 0.08 -21.14 -24.07
CA GLN A 58 -1.20 -21.32 -24.79
C GLN A 58 -1.10 -22.28 -26.00
N GLY A 59 0.06 -22.91 -26.25
CA GLY A 59 0.32 -23.69 -27.47
C GLY A 59 0.62 -25.18 -27.29
N GLY A 60 0.88 -25.67 -26.07
CA GLY A 60 1.21 -27.08 -25.83
C GLY A 60 -0.02 -28.00 -25.70
N PRO A 61 0.04 -29.26 -26.20
CA PRO A 61 -1.01 -30.23 -25.93
C PRO A 61 -1.16 -30.43 -24.41
N ALA A 62 -2.41 -30.58 -23.98
CA ALA A 62 -2.78 -30.71 -22.58
C ALA A 62 -2.15 -31.96 -21.93
N ALA A 63 -0.94 -31.84 -21.39
CA ALA A 63 -0.43 -32.80 -20.43
C ALA A 63 -1.13 -32.58 -19.08
N VAL A 64 -2.43 -32.86 -19.03
CA VAL A 64 -3.14 -33.09 -17.77
C VAL A 64 -2.53 -34.36 -17.20
N ARG A 65 -1.64 -34.24 -16.21
CA ARG A 65 -1.40 -35.37 -15.31
C ARG A 65 -2.70 -35.54 -14.52
N ALA A 66 -3.50 -36.52 -14.94
CA ALA A 66 -4.70 -36.93 -14.25
C ALA A 66 -4.31 -37.45 -12.86
N GLY A 67 -4.73 -36.72 -11.83
CA GLY A 67 -4.55 -37.07 -10.42
C GLY A 67 -4.50 -35.78 -9.59
N GLU A 68 -5.58 -35.48 -8.88
CA GLU A 68 -5.73 -34.37 -7.90
C GLU A 68 -6.10 -32.98 -8.45
N ASN A 69 -7.28 -32.88 -9.06
CA ASN A 69 -8.02 -31.62 -9.11
C ASN A 69 -8.67 -31.39 -7.73
N ALA A 70 -8.26 -30.37 -6.97
CA ALA A 70 -8.92 -30.00 -5.72
C ALA A 70 -10.15 -29.12 -6.01
N GLN A 71 -11.30 -29.76 -6.23
CA GLN A 71 -12.59 -29.08 -6.21
C GLN A 71 -13.00 -28.86 -4.75
N ALA A 72 -13.36 -27.63 -4.39
CA ALA A 72 -13.80 -27.29 -3.05
C ALA A 72 -14.90 -26.22 -3.08
N SER A 73 -15.57 -26.05 -1.95
CA SER A 73 -16.60 -25.02 -1.78
C SER A 73 -16.53 -24.37 -0.41
N SER A 74 -16.99 -23.13 -0.33
CA SER A 74 -17.14 -22.37 0.90
C SER A 74 -18.57 -21.85 0.99
N LYS A 75 -19.23 -22.08 2.11
CA LYS A 75 -20.47 -21.37 2.43
C LYS A 75 -20.15 -19.94 2.84
N GLY A 76 -21.01 -19.00 2.46
CA GLY A 76 -20.92 -17.61 2.90
C GLY A 76 -21.26 -17.50 4.38
N VAL A 77 -20.48 -16.70 5.10
CA VAL A 77 -20.77 -16.26 6.47
C VAL A 77 -21.18 -14.80 6.40
N ARG A 78 -22.35 -14.46 6.93
CA ARG A 78 -22.79 -13.07 7.00
C ARG A 78 -22.05 -12.36 8.13
N ILE A 79 -21.24 -11.35 7.80
CA ILE A 79 -20.41 -10.62 8.76
C ILE A 79 -21.06 -9.30 9.21
N HIS A 80 -22.00 -8.78 8.41
CA HIS A 80 -22.74 -7.55 8.70
C HIS A 80 -24.00 -7.46 7.83
N THR A 81 -25.00 -6.71 8.29
CA THR A 81 -26.14 -6.26 7.50
C THR A 81 -26.30 -4.76 7.68
N HIS A 82 -26.14 -4.01 6.59
CA HIS A 82 -26.42 -2.58 6.56
C HIS A 82 -27.93 -2.37 6.38
N GLN A 83 -28.52 -1.54 7.23
CA GLN A 83 -29.93 -1.16 7.14
C GLN A 83 -30.01 0.25 6.54
N GLY A 84 -30.40 0.33 5.27
CA GLY A 84 -30.56 1.60 4.58
C GLY A 84 -32.02 1.91 4.26
N ALA A 85 -32.32 3.15 3.90
CA ALA A 85 -33.67 3.57 3.47
C ALA A 85 -34.20 2.78 2.25
N LYS A 86 -33.31 2.21 1.43
CA LYS A 86 -33.64 1.37 0.27
C LYS A 86 -33.83 -0.12 0.61
N GLY A 87 -33.60 -0.52 1.85
CA GLY A 87 -33.68 -1.91 2.31
C GLY A 87 -32.42 -2.38 3.03
N ALA A 88 -32.41 -3.67 3.36
CA ALA A 88 -31.28 -4.34 4.00
C ALA A 88 -30.28 -4.89 2.98
N PHE A 89 -29.00 -4.75 3.29
CA PHE A 89 -27.90 -5.24 2.46
C PHE A 89 -26.93 -6.08 3.30
N SER A 90 -26.79 -7.37 2.96
CA SER A 90 -25.95 -8.30 3.72
C SER A 90 -24.57 -8.52 3.09
N PHE A 91 -23.55 -8.50 3.95
CA PHE A 91 -22.15 -8.75 3.61
C PHE A 91 -21.82 -10.22 3.85
N TRP A 92 -21.55 -10.96 2.77
CA TRP A 92 -21.24 -12.38 2.79
C TRP A 92 -19.76 -12.62 2.52
N ARG A 93 -19.06 -13.17 3.52
CA ARG A 93 -17.65 -13.55 3.43
C ARG A 93 -17.50 -15.05 3.17
N PHE A 94 -16.65 -15.41 2.23
CA PHE A 94 -16.29 -16.79 1.90
C PHE A 94 -14.83 -17.01 2.22
N LYS A 95 -14.50 -18.09 2.93
CA LYS A 95 -13.11 -18.45 3.20
C LYS A 95 -12.59 -19.33 2.06
N ILE A 96 -11.40 -19.03 1.56
CA ILE A 96 -10.77 -19.78 0.48
C ILE A 96 -9.43 -20.31 1.01
N GLU A 97 -9.29 -21.64 0.98
CA GLU A 97 -8.08 -22.33 1.40
C GLU A 97 -7.57 -23.16 0.23
N VAL A 98 -6.36 -22.87 -0.23
CA VAL A 98 -5.73 -23.57 -1.35
C VAL A 98 -4.39 -24.11 -0.89
N HIS A 99 -4.24 -25.44 -0.89
CA HIS A 99 -2.95 -26.06 -0.63
C HIS A 99 -1.99 -25.73 -1.77
N GLN A 100 -0.89 -25.03 -1.45
CA GLN A 100 0.13 -24.71 -2.42
C GLN A 100 0.75 -26.00 -2.96
N GLN A 101 1.03 -26.03 -4.26
CA GLN A 101 1.64 -27.16 -4.95
C GLN A 101 3.07 -26.82 -5.36
N ASP A 102 3.76 -27.77 -5.97
CA ASP A 102 5.13 -27.53 -6.49
C ASP A 102 5.11 -26.75 -7.82
N VAL A 103 3.92 -26.39 -8.31
CA VAL A 103 3.66 -25.55 -9.46
C VAL A 103 2.67 -24.44 -9.10
N GLU A 104 2.72 -23.33 -9.83
CA GLU A 104 1.71 -22.27 -9.73
C GLU A 104 0.33 -22.83 -10.09
N LEU A 105 -0.72 -22.37 -9.41
CA LEU A 105 -2.10 -22.79 -9.63
C LEU A 105 -2.94 -21.63 -10.16
N ALA A 106 -3.76 -21.92 -11.17
CA ALA A 106 -4.91 -21.11 -11.54
C ALA A 106 -6.14 -21.64 -10.79
N VAL A 107 -6.78 -20.78 -10.01
CA VAL A 107 -7.97 -21.10 -9.20
C VAL A 107 -9.18 -20.41 -9.80
N THR A 108 -9.98 -21.18 -10.52
CA THR A 108 -11.25 -20.69 -11.09
C THR A 108 -12.35 -20.84 -10.06
N TYR A 109 -13.11 -19.78 -9.79
CA TYR A 109 -14.21 -19.78 -8.84
C TYR A 109 -15.49 -19.16 -9.41
N SER A 110 -16.62 -19.54 -8.82
CA SER A 110 -17.95 -19.01 -9.12
C SER A 110 -18.78 -18.97 -7.84
N ILE A 111 -19.77 -18.08 -7.79
CA ILE A 111 -20.77 -18.06 -6.71
C ILE A 111 -22.04 -18.70 -7.26
N ASP A 112 -22.55 -19.71 -6.55
CA ASP A 112 -23.73 -20.47 -6.93
C ASP A 112 -24.95 -19.56 -6.95
N GLY A 113 -25.58 -19.41 -8.11
CA GLY A 113 -26.75 -18.57 -8.27
C GLY A 113 -26.90 -18.03 -9.68
N THR A 114 -27.97 -17.27 -9.89
CA THR A 114 -28.18 -16.47 -11.09
C THR A 114 -28.24 -15.01 -10.70
N ALA A 115 -27.47 -14.15 -11.36
CA ALA A 115 -27.53 -12.71 -11.12
C ALA A 115 -28.95 -12.19 -11.38
N HIS A 116 -29.45 -11.38 -10.46
CA HIS A 116 -30.70 -10.64 -10.62
C HIS A 116 -30.52 -9.56 -11.70
N PRO A 117 -31.54 -9.21 -12.50
CA PRO A 117 -31.43 -8.16 -13.54
C PRO A 117 -30.99 -6.78 -13.05
N ASN A 118 -31.18 -6.48 -11.76
CA ASN A 118 -30.78 -5.22 -11.12
C ASN A 118 -29.43 -5.32 -10.37
N THR A 119 -28.61 -6.30 -10.74
CA THR A 119 -27.24 -6.42 -10.24
C THR A 119 -26.41 -5.25 -10.75
N ASP A 120 -25.73 -4.56 -9.85
CA ASP A 120 -24.97 -3.34 -10.19
C ASP A 120 -23.51 -3.65 -10.53
N SER A 121 -22.98 -4.81 -10.12
CA SER A 121 -21.56 -5.11 -10.26
C SER A 121 -21.20 -5.78 -11.59
N PRO A 122 -20.33 -5.19 -12.44
CA PRO A 122 -19.84 -5.82 -13.66
C PRO A 122 -19.07 -7.11 -13.40
N ALA A 123 -18.48 -7.25 -12.22
CA ALA A 123 -17.81 -8.47 -11.80
C ALA A 123 -18.79 -9.65 -11.67
N ALA A 124 -20.09 -9.42 -11.43
CA ALA A 124 -21.07 -10.50 -11.32
C ALA A 124 -21.59 -11.01 -12.68
N GLU A 125 -21.36 -10.28 -13.78
CA GLU A 125 -21.94 -10.56 -15.11
C GLU A 125 -21.29 -11.76 -15.84
N GLY A 126 -20.15 -12.27 -15.36
CA GLY A 126 -19.34 -13.29 -16.04
C GLY A 126 -19.44 -14.73 -15.49
N GLY A 127 -20.19 -14.96 -14.40
CA GLY A 127 -20.43 -16.28 -13.80
C GLY A 127 -19.22 -16.95 -13.11
N SER A 128 -17.99 -16.74 -13.58
CA SER A 128 -16.76 -17.25 -12.97
C SER A 128 -15.55 -16.36 -13.21
N HIS A 129 -14.62 -16.34 -12.26
CA HIS A 129 -13.33 -15.63 -12.33
C HIS A 129 -12.18 -16.57 -12.03
N THR A 130 -10.95 -16.14 -12.34
CA THR A 130 -9.75 -16.89 -12.01
C THR A 130 -8.73 -15.98 -11.31
N PHE A 131 -8.17 -16.46 -10.21
CA PHE A 131 -6.99 -15.88 -9.56
C PHE A 131 -5.86 -16.92 -9.49
N TYR A 132 -4.67 -16.51 -9.06
CA TYR A 132 -3.49 -17.37 -9.10
C TYR A 132 -2.84 -17.51 -7.72
N VAL A 133 -2.47 -18.74 -7.39
CA VAL A 133 -1.76 -19.10 -6.16
C VAL A 133 -0.36 -19.58 -6.53
N PRO A 134 0.71 -18.99 -5.97
CA PRO A 134 2.07 -19.36 -6.34
C PRO A 134 2.44 -20.74 -5.80
N ALA A 135 3.40 -21.39 -6.46
CA ALA A 135 4.00 -22.62 -5.99
C ALA A 135 4.64 -22.43 -4.59
N LYS A 136 4.85 -23.52 -3.85
CA LYS A 136 5.49 -23.48 -2.51
C LYS A 136 6.83 -22.75 -2.52
N THR A 137 7.62 -22.91 -3.58
CA THR A 137 8.97 -22.36 -3.73
C THR A 137 9.00 -21.06 -4.53
N GLN A 138 7.85 -20.57 -5.00
CA GLN A 138 7.75 -19.39 -5.85
C GLN A 138 7.49 -18.14 -5.02
N ASN A 139 8.24 -17.08 -5.32
CA ASN A 139 7.95 -15.76 -4.79
C ASN A 139 6.77 -15.12 -5.54
N PHE A 140 5.91 -14.41 -4.81
CA PHE A 140 4.78 -13.70 -5.39
C PHE A 140 5.27 -12.59 -6.32
N ARG A 141 4.76 -12.58 -7.54
CA ARG A 141 4.62 -11.34 -8.31
C ARG A 141 3.40 -10.58 -7.82
N TRP A 142 3.55 -9.29 -7.53
CA TRP A 142 2.44 -8.46 -7.03
C TRP A 142 2.48 -7.05 -7.65
N ALA A 143 1.34 -6.37 -7.64
CA ALA A 143 1.23 -4.98 -8.09
C ALA A 143 0.89 -4.08 -6.90
N GLY A 144 1.50 -2.91 -6.81
CA GLY A 144 1.27 -1.90 -5.77
C GLY A 144 0.62 -0.64 -6.34
N HIS A 145 -0.32 -0.04 -5.61
CA HIS A 145 -0.99 1.20 -6.00
C HIS A 145 -1.50 1.98 -4.78
N SER A 146 -1.82 3.26 -4.97
CA SER A 146 -2.53 4.11 -4.01
C SER A 146 -3.38 5.15 -4.74
N CYS A 147 -4.19 5.91 -4.00
CA CYS A 147 -4.95 7.05 -4.51
C CYS A 147 -5.85 6.62 -5.68
N ASN A 148 -6.65 5.60 -5.39
CA ASN A 148 -7.65 5.01 -6.28
C ASN A 148 -8.95 5.83 -6.22
N GLY A 149 -8.90 7.14 -6.42
CA GLY A 149 -10.08 7.97 -6.52
C GLY A 149 -9.74 9.38 -6.95
N PHE A 150 -10.75 10.25 -6.94
CA PHE A 150 -10.60 11.64 -7.36
C PHE A 150 -10.90 12.57 -6.21
N SER A 151 -10.00 13.52 -5.97
CA SER A 151 -10.23 14.64 -5.07
C SER A 151 -11.47 15.44 -5.52
N SER A 152 -12.09 16.16 -4.59
CA SER A 152 -13.34 16.89 -4.85
C SER A 152 -13.22 18.00 -5.90
N SER A 153 -12.00 18.48 -6.17
CA SER A 153 -11.68 19.51 -7.17
C SER A 153 -11.53 18.96 -8.59
N GLU A 154 -11.35 17.64 -8.75
CA GLU A 154 -11.07 17.02 -10.02
C GLU A 154 -12.36 16.66 -10.77
N ASP A 155 -12.33 16.82 -12.08
CA ASP A 155 -13.35 16.31 -12.99
C ASP A 155 -12.93 14.93 -13.51
N PRO A 156 -13.54 13.83 -13.03
CA PRO A 156 -13.18 12.48 -13.46
C PRO A 156 -13.38 12.27 -14.96
N THR A 157 -14.35 12.96 -15.56
CA THR A 157 -14.70 12.78 -16.98
C THR A 157 -13.57 13.25 -17.90
N ALA A 158 -12.78 14.22 -17.45
CA ALA A 158 -11.61 14.71 -18.17
C ALA A 158 -10.46 13.69 -18.24
N TRP A 159 -10.53 12.61 -17.46
CA TRP A 159 -9.56 11.51 -17.42
C TRP A 159 -10.03 10.25 -18.16
N ALA A 160 -11.25 10.26 -18.70
CA ALA A 160 -11.78 9.16 -19.47
C ALA A 160 -11.07 9.03 -20.84
N PRO A 161 -11.06 7.84 -21.45
CA PRO A 161 -10.54 7.67 -22.81
C PRO A 161 -11.24 8.60 -23.82
N PRO A 162 -10.54 9.17 -24.81
CA PRO A 162 -11.11 10.13 -25.77
C PRO A 162 -12.33 9.64 -26.56
N ASN A 163 -12.44 8.33 -26.76
CA ASN A 163 -13.56 7.69 -27.50
C ASN A 163 -14.55 7.00 -26.56
N CYS A 164 -14.60 7.38 -25.27
CA CYS A 164 -15.53 6.81 -24.33
C CYS A 164 -16.97 7.20 -24.70
N PRO A 165 -17.88 6.26 -25.00
CA PRO A 165 -19.24 6.57 -25.45
C PRO A 165 -20.09 7.29 -24.40
N ASP A 166 -19.77 7.08 -23.12
CA ASP A 166 -20.43 7.67 -21.96
C ASP A 166 -19.34 8.21 -21.01
N PRO A 167 -19.19 9.52 -20.83
CA PRO A 167 -18.19 10.09 -19.92
C PRO A 167 -18.65 10.00 -18.45
N ALA A 168 -19.25 8.89 -18.03
CA ALA A 168 -19.57 8.64 -16.63
C ALA A 168 -18.29 8.76 -15.76
N PRO A 169 -18.34 9.35 -14.55
CA PRO A 169 -17.15 9.61 -13.74
C PRO A 169 -16.26 8.40 -13.50
N ILE A 170 -16.85 7.20 -13.40
CA ILE A 170 -16.13 5.94 -13.22
C ILE A 170 -15.18 5.63 -14.39
N ASN A 171 -15.48 6.09 -15.60
CA ASN A 171 -14.66 5.84 -16.79
C ASN A 171 -13.34 6.60 -16.77
N GLY A 172 -13.23 7.68 -15.97
CA GLY A 172 -11.98 8.36 -15.71
C GLY A 172 -10.96 7.53 -14.92
N ALA A 173 -11.45 6.60 -14.11
CA ALA A 173 -10.61 5.72 -13.28
C ALA A 173 -10.08 4.50 -14.05
N ASN A 174 -10.78 4.06 -15.10
CA ASN A 174 -10.45 2.83 -15.83
C ASN A 174 -9.06 2.75 -16.49
N PRO A 175 -8.46 3.81 -17.06
CA PRO A 175 -7.32 3.66 -17.97
C PRO A 175 -6.13 2.84 -17.45
N LEU A 176 -5.67 3.07 -16.21
CA LEU A 176 -4.55 2.30 -15.64
C LEU A 176 -5.00 0.95 -15.08
N TRP A 177 -6.25 0.83 -14.64
CA TRP A 177 -6.82 -0.47 -14.28
C TRP A 177 -6.95 -1.38 -15.50
N ASP A 178 -7.28 -0.83 -16.66
CA ASP A 178 -7.29 -1.54 -17.95
C ASP A 178 -5.88 -2.00 -18.32
N ASP A 179 -4.86 -1.12 -18.22
CA ASP A 179 -3.46 -1.52 -18.46
C ASP A 179 -3.03 -2.63 -17.48
N LEU A 180 -3.31 -2.50 -16.18
CA LEU A 180 -2.96 -3.51 -15.18
C LEU A 180 -3.65 -4.85 -15.46
N LEU A 181 -4.95 -4.84 -15.76
CA LEU A 181 -5.71 -6.06 -16.08
C LEU A 181 -5.22 -6.72 -17.37
N ASN A 182 -4.92 -5.94 -18.40
CA ASN A 182 -4.32 -6.44 -19.64
C ASN A 182 -2.94 -7.06 -19.39
N ASN A 183 -2.11 -6.42 -18.56
CA ASN A 183 -0.81 -6.98 -18.15
C ASN A 183 -0.99 -8.29 -17.38
N HIS A 184 -1.98 -8.37 -16.49
CA HIS A 184 -2.33 -9.56 -15.73
C HIS A 184 -2.67 -10.74 -16.65
N HIS A 185 -3.51 -10.51 -17.66
CA HIS A 185 -3.92 -11.54 -18.61
C HIS A 185 -2.84 -11.92 -19.63
N ALA A 186 -2.00 -10.96 -20.04
CA ALA A 186 -1.10 -11.16 -21.18
C ALA A 186 0.28 -11.69 -20.82
N LYS A 187 0.92 -11.19 -19.74
CA LYS A 187 2.36 -11.43 -19.49
C LYS A 187 2.74 -11.56 -18.02
N ASN A 188 2.01 -10.90 -17.12
CA ASN A 188 2.39 -10.74 -15.72
C ASN A 188 1.26 -11.22 -14.80
N VAL A 189 1.13 -12.54 -14.62
CA VAL A 189 0.24 -13.07 -13.57
C VAL A 189 0.65 -12.45 -12.23
N PHE A 190 -0.31 -11.78 -11.60
CA PHE A 190 -0.16 -11.16 -10.29
C PHE A 190 -0.88 -12.03 -9.26
N HIS A 191 -0.21 -12.31 -8.16
CA HIS A 191 -0.72 -13.12 -7.06
C HIS A 191 -1.38 -12.27 -5.97
N ALA A 192 -1.03 -10.98 -5.90
CA ALA A 192 -1.59 -10.02 -4.96
C ALA A 192 -1.62 -8.61 -5.56
N LEU A 193 -2.62 -7.83 -5.13
CA LEU A 193 -2.75 -6.40 -5.40
C LEU A 193 -2.62 -5.66 -4.06
N VAL A 194 -1.55 -4.88 -3.90
CA VAL A 194 -1.21 -4.18 -2.66
C VAL A 194 -1.70 -2.74 -2.73
N GLY A 195 -2.72 -2.42 -1.94
CA GLY A 195 -3.30 -1.07 -1.81
C GLY A 195 -2.65 -0.29 -0.66
N GLY A 196 -1.98 0.80 -0.99
CA GLY A 196 -1.22 1.64 -0.06
C GLY A 196 -1.97 2.76 0.63
N GLY A 197 -3.30 2.78 0.60
CA GLY A 197 -4.11 3.90 1.10
C GLY A 197 -4.93 4.60 0.02
N ASP A 198 -5.94 5.37 0.43
CA ASP A 198 -6.84 6.14 -0.43
C ASP A 198 -7.50 5.28 -1.50
N GLN A 199 -8.11 4.17 -1.05
CA GLN A 199 -8.74 3.23 -1.98
C GLN A 199 -10.08 3.76 -2.50
N MET A 200 -10.61 4.77 -1.80
CA MET A 200 -11.68 5.68 -2.23
C MET A 200 -11.45 7.07 -1.62
N TYR A 201 -12.16 8.08 -2.11
CA TYR A 201 -12.10 9.46 -1.59
C TYR A 201 -13.44 9.85 -0.95
N ALA A 202 -13.49 9.80 0.38
CA ALA A 202 -14.67 10.03 1.20
C ALA A 202 -14.93 11.53 1.50
N ASP A 203 -14.06 12.43 1.04
CA ASP A 203 -14.13 13.89 1.33
C ASP A 203 -15.46 14.52 0.95
N LYS A 204 -16.11 13.95 -0.07
CA LYS A 204 -17.42 14.38 -0.56
C LYS A 204 -18.51 14.29 0.50
N LEU A 205 -18.30 13.55 1.59
CA LEU A 205 -19.17 13.52 2.76
C LEU A 205 -19.49 14.92 3.29
N MET A 206 -18.53 15.85 3.24
CA MET A 206 -18.73 17.23 3.71
C MET A 206 -19.72 18.03 2.86
N ASN A 207 -20.12 17.50 1.70
CA ASN A 207 -21.13 18.11 0.84
C ASN A 207 -22.55 17.60 1.13
N GLU A 208 -22.70 16.56 1.96
CA GLU A 208 -24.03 16.07 2.34
C GLU A 208 -24.80 17.16 3.12
N PRO A 209 -26.11 17.36 2.83
CA PRO A 209 -26.92 18.38 3.47
C PRO A 209 -26.90 18.33 5.01
N GLU A 210 -26.91 17.11 5.57
CA GLU A 210 -26.92 16.84 7.01
C GLU A 210 -25.62 17.32 7.69
N MET A 211 -24.52 17.38 6.95
CA MET A 211 -23.22 17.84 7.46
C MET A 211 -23.09 19.36 7.47
N LYS A 212 -23.95 20.11 6.75
CA LYS A 212 -23.78 21.55 6.51
C LYS A 212 -23.82 22.39 7.77
N LEU A 213 -24.69 22.07 8.72
CA LEU A 213 -24.79 22.81 9.98
C LEU A 213 -23.44 22.83 10.73
N TRP A 214 -22.76 21.68 10.76
CA TRP A 214 -21.47 21.54 11.41
C TRP A 214 -20.33 22.07 10.53
N HIS A 215 -20.33 21.76 9.24
CA HIS A 215 -19.25 22.14 8.32
C HIS A 215 -19.16 23.66 8.11
N ASP A 216 -20.30 24.35 8.04
CA ASP A 216 -20.36 25.78 7.73
C ASP A 216 -20.25 26.67 8.99
N GLU A 217 -20.29 26.10 10.20
CA GLU A 217 -20.14 26.85 11.46
C GLU A 217 -18.72 27.43 11.61
N GLN A 218 -18.66 28.76 11.74
CA GLN A 218 -17.41 29.51 11.76
C GLN A 218 -16.83 29.67 13.17
N ASP A 219 -17.69 29.64 14.21
CA ASP A 219 -17.27 29.64 15.59
C ASP A 219 -16.76 28.24 15.96
N LYS A 220 -15.42 28.10 16.05
CA LYS A 220 -14.76 26.84 16.36
C LYS A 220 -15.32 26.17 17.61
N LYS A 221 -15.59 26.93 18.67
CA LYS A 221 -16.07 26.37 19.93
C LYS A 221 -17.47 25.83 19.77
N LYS A 222 -18.36 26.59 19.14
CA LYS A 222 -19.72 26.11 18.83
C LYS A 222 -19.68 24.89 17.94
N ARG A 223 -18.87 24.90 16.88
CA ARG A 223 -18.72 23.76 15.97
C ARG A 223 -18.32 22.49 16.70
N MET A 224 -17.43 22.57 17.69
CA MET A 224 -16.98 21.41 18.47
C MET A 224 -18.05 20.89 19.43
N GLU A 225 -18.99 21.76 19.85
CA GLU A 225 -20.08 21.43 20.76
C GLU A 225 -21.34 20.91 20.03
N ILE A 226 -21.42 21.01 18.70
CA ILE A 226 -22.56 20.47 17.93
C ILE A 226 -22.63 18.95 18.15
N PRO A 227 -23.77 18.42 18.64
CA PRO A 227 -23.91 17.01 18.92
C PRO A 227 -24.04 16.19 17.63
N LEU A 228 -23.61 14.94 17.70
CA LEU A 228 -23.96 13.94 16.68
C LEU A 228 -25.45 13.64 16.79
N THR A 229 -26.23 14.02 15.78
CA THR A 229 -27.67 13.70 15.73
C THR A 229 -27.91 12.38 15.00
N PRO A 230 -29.06 11.71 15.21
CA PRO A 230 -29.42 10.51 14.46
C PRO A 230 -29.39 10.70 12.94
N GLU A 231 -29.78 11.88 12.44
CA GLU A 231 -29.78 12.20 11.01
C GLU A 231 -28.36 12.27 10.45
N ILE A 232 -27.41 12.85 11.21
CA ILE A 232 -26.00 12.87 10.82
C ILE A 232 -25.45 11.44 10.85
N GLU A 233 -25.77 10.65 11.88
CA GLU A 233 -25.31 9.26 11.95
C GLU A 233 -25.83 8.41 10.78
N GLU A 234 -27.12 8.53 10.43
CA GLU A 234 -27.70 7.88 9.24
C GLU A 234 -27.03 8.36 7.95
N CYS A 235 -26.73 9.66 7.84
CA CYS A 235 -25.98 10.24 6.72
C CYS A 235 -24.60 9.59 6.57
N LEU A 236 -23.83 9.42 7.67
CA LEU A 236 -22.53 8.76 7.65
C LEU A 236 -22.64 7.32 7.14
N GLU A 237 -23.59 6.53 7.67
CA GLU A 237 -23.80 5.14 7.24
C GLU A 237 -24.22 5.05 5.77
N ARG A 238 -25.20 5.85 5.37
CA ARG A 238 -25.66 5.95 3.98
C ARG A 238 -24.51 6.33 3.05
N PHE A 239 -23.71 7.33 3.41
CA PHE A 239 -22.63 7.82 2.57
C PHE A 239 -21.56 6.75 2.35
N TYR A 240 -20.96 6.22 3.42
CA TYR A 240 -19.86 5.26 3.28
C TYR A 240 -20.30 3.98 2.59
N PHE A 241 -21.48 3.43 2.93
CA PHE A 241 -21.99 2.24 2.25
C PHE A 241 -22.12 2.46 0.74
N ASN A 242 -22.76 3.56 0.33
CA ASN A 242 -22.95 3.85 -1.09
C ASN A 242 -21.63 4.18 -1.80
N ALA A 243 -20.73 4.91 -1.14
CA ALA A 243 -19.44 5.25 -1.71
C ALA A 243 -18.62 3.99 -2.02
N TYR A 244 -18.55 3.04 -1.09
CA TYR A 244 -17.88 1.77 -1.32
C TYR A 244 -18.58 0.94 -2.40
N CYS A 245 -19.90 0.75 -2.34
CA CYS A 245 -20.62 -0.03 -3.36
C CYS A 245 -20.43 0.56 -4.77
N ASN A 246 -20.52 1.89 -4.92
CA ASN A 246 -20.35 2.54 -6.20
C ASN A 246 -18.91 2.49 -6.72
N TRP A 247 -17.92 2.50 -5.81
CA TRP A 247 -16.51 2.58 -6.21
C TRP A 247 -15.86 1.21 -6.40
N PHE A 248 -16.03 0.30 -5.45
CA PHE A 248 -15.52 -1.08 -5.52
C PHE A 248 -16.40 -1.98 -6.39
N GLY A 249 -17.67 -1.63 -6.55
CA GLY A 249 -18.63 -2.39 -7.36
C GLY A 249 -18.61 -2.06 -8.84
N ALA A 250 -17.90 -1.02 -9.29
CA ALA A 250 -17.98 -0.51 -10.67
C ALA A 250 -16.64 -0.47 -11.42
N GLY A 251 -16.71 -0.17 -12.72
CA GLY A 251 -15.55 0.05 -13.58
C GLY A 251 -14.63 -1.17 -13.71
N THR A 252 -13.44 -0.95 -14.26
CA THR A 252 -12.43 -2.00 -14.40
C THR A 252 -11.86 -2.43 -13.06
N PHE A 253 -11.83 -1.54 -12.06
CA PHE A 253 -11.37 -1.88 -10.71
C PHE A 253 -12.14 -3.08 -10.12
N SER A 254 -13.47 -3.10 -10.22
CA SER A 254 -14.29 -4.23 -9.77
C SER A 254 -13.88 -5.57 -10.43
N LYS A 255 -13.53 -5.55 -11.71
CA LYS A 255 -13.08 -6.73 -12.46
C LYS A 255 -11.68 -7.16 -12.06
N VAL A 256 -10.81 -6.21 -11.74
CA VAL A 256 -9.45 -6.47 -11.23
C VAL A 256 -9.52 -7.18 -9.89
N ILE A 257 -10.27 -6.65 -8.93
CA ILE A 257 -10.34 -7.19 -7.57
C ILE A 257 -11.15 -8.49 -7.48
N ALA A 258 -11.92 -8.83 -8.51
CA ALA A 258 -12.50 -10.16 -8.68
C ALA A 258 -11.48 -11.23 -9.14
N GLN A 259 -10.32 -10.83 -9.65
CA GLN A 259 -9.31 -11.72 -10.25
C GLN A 259 -7.94 -11.66 -9.55
N ILE A 260 -7.64 -10.55 -8.86
CA ILE A 260 -6.36 -10.35 -8.15
C ILE A 260 -6.68 -10.06 -6.68
N PRO A 261 -6.34 -10.97 -5.76
CA PRO A 261 -6.58 -10.80 -4.33
C PRO A 261 -5.91 -9.55 -3.76
N MET A 262 -6.69 -8.68 -3.12
CA MET A 262 -6.20 -7.44 -2.50
C MET A 262 -5.52 -7.67 -1.16
N VAL A 263 -4.59 -6.79 -0.82
CA VAL A 263 -4.02 -6.58 0.51
C VAL A 263 -3.90 -5.07 0.72
N ASN A 264 -4.85 -4.49 1.45
CA ASN A 264 -4.97 -3.03 1.55
C ASN A 264 -4.61 -2.51 2.94
N MET A 265 -4.20 -1.25 2.98
CA MET A 265 -4.07 -0.42 4.17
C MET A 265 -4.91 0.84 3.99
N LEU A 266 -5.43 1.37 5.09
CA LEU A 266 -6.18 2.62 5.11
C LEU A 266 -5.23 3.82 5.05
N ASP A 267 -5.66 4.90 4.39
CA ASP A 267 -5.10 6.24 4.55
C ASP A 267 -6.22 7.29 4.74
N ASP A 268 -5.91 8.58 4.83
CA ASP A 268 -6.89 9.59 5.26
C ASP A 268 -8.06 9.77 4.31
N HIS A 269 -7.90 9.74 2.98
CA HIS A 269 -9.03 9.94 2.09
C HIS A 269 -10.05 8.79 2.13
N ASP A 270 -9.71 7.62 2.70
CA ASP A 270 -10.70 6.59 3.04
C ASP A 270 -11.68 7.07 4.16
N LEU A 271 -11.29 8.10 4.91
CA LEU A 271 -12.04 8.76 5.98
C LEU A 271 -12.47 10.17 5.55
N ILE A 272 -11.52 11.11 5.61
CA ILE A 272 -11.51 12.51 5.19
C ILE A 272 -10.05 12.99 5.18
N ASP A 273 -9.70 13.85 4.23
CA ASP A 273 -8.38 14.49 4.11
C ASP A 273 -7.79 14.95 5.46
N GLY A 274 -6.55 14.53 5.74
CA GLY A 274 -5.78 14.90 6.92
C GLY A 274 -6.24 14.27 8.23
N PHE A 275 -7.10 13.24 8.23
CA PHE A 275 -7.56 12.61 9.48
C PHE A 275 -6.38 12.17 10.36
N GLY A 276 -6.34 12.65 11.61
CA GLY A 276 -5.22 12.45 12.54
C GLY A 276 -4.23 13.62 12.62
N THR A 277 -4.29 14.57 11.69
CA THR A 277 -3.40 15.76 11.61
C THR A 277 -4.09 17.03 12.16
N TYR A 278 -5.30 16.91 12.70
CA TYR A 278 -6.04 18.03 13.32
C TYR A 278 -5.86 18.11 14.85
N PRO A 279 -6.11 19.29 15.46
CA PRO A 279 -6.09 19.46 16.91
C PRO A 279 -7.05 18.52 17.66
N ASP A 280 -6.67 18.15 18.88
CA ASP A 280 -7.40 17.18 19.71
C ASP A 280 -8.88 17.54 19.94
N ASP A 281 -9.21 18.82 20.07
CA ASP A 281 -10.60 19.28 20.26
C ASP A 281 -11.47 19.00 19.03
N LEU A 282 -10.92 19.14 17.83
CA LEU A 282 -11.58 18.73 16.59
C LEU A 282 -11.67 17.21 16.47
N MET A 283 -10.56 16.49 16.67
CA MET A 283 -10.53 15.02 16.57
C MET A 283 -11.51 14.34 17.54
N MET A 284 -11.74 14.95 18.71
CA MET A 284 -12.65 14.46 19.74
C MET A 284 -14.08 15.01 19.62
N SER A 285 -14.34 15.97 18.73
CA SER A 285 -15.68 16.53 18.58
C SER A 285 -16.67 15.44 18.11
N PRO A 286 -17.94 15.48 18.55
CA PRO A 286 -18.88 14.37 18.34
C PRO A 286 -19.01 13.93 16.88
N ILE A 287 -19.08 14.90 15.96
CA ILE A 287 -19.27 14.66 14.53
C ILE A 287 -17.97 14.17 13.87
N PHE A 288 -16.84 14.86 14.09
CA PHE A 288 -15.56 14.49 13.44
C PHE A 288 -15.05 13.13 13.92
N ASN A 289 -15.24 12.82 15.21
CA ASN A 289 -14.94 11.52 15.76
C ASN A 289 -15.79 10.41 15.11
N ALA A 290 -17.08 10.66 14.91
CA ALA A 290 -17.99 9.72 14.28
C ALA A 290 -17.64 9.46 12.80
N VAL A 291 -17.18 10.49 12.06
CA VAL A 291 -16.65 10.34 10.70
C VAL A 291 -15.54 9.28 10.68
N GLY A 292 -14.52 9.44 11.54
CA GLY A 292 -13.43 8.46 11.64
C GLY A 292 -13.92 7.07 12.02
N ARG A 293 -14.78 6.95 13.05
CA ARG A 293 -15.30 5.66 13.51
C ARG A 293 -16.07 4.91 12.43
N LYS A 294 -16.97 5.59 11.71
CA LYS A 294 -17.76 4.99 10.62
C LYS A 294 -16.88 4.69 9.41
N GLY A 295 -15.94 5.57 9.06
CA GLY A 295 -14.99 5.32 7.97
C GLY A 295 -14.11 4.08 8.22
N PHE A 296 -13.52 3.94 9.42
CA PHE A 296 -12.78 2.73 9.79
C PHE A 296 -13.67 1.48 9.73
N PHE A 297 -14.90 1.56 10.23
CA PHE A 297 -15.85 0.45 10.19
C PHE A 297 -16.09 -0.05 8.75
N TYR A 298 -16.37 0.85 7.81
CA TYR A 298 -16.57 0.47 6.41
C TYR A 298 -15.28 0.05 5.70
N TYR A 299 -14.13 0.61 6.06
CA TYR A 299 -12.82 0.11 5.61
C TYR A 299 -12.61 -1.36 6.00
N TYR A 300 -12.88 -1.72 7.26
CA TYR A 300 -12.74 -3.10 7.71
C TYR A 300 -13.69 -4.05 6.96
N LEU A 301 -14.93 -3.63 6.71
CA LEU A 301 -15.90 -4.44 5.96
C LEU A 301 -15.50 -4.62 4.49
N PHE A 302 -15.24 -3.53 3.76
CA PHE A 302 -15.07 -3.55 2.31
C PHE A 302 -13.64 -3.85 1.85
N GLN A 303 -12.63 -3.55 2.65
CA GLN A 303 -11.23 -3.74 2.26
C GLN A 303 -10.56 -4.89 3.01
N GLN A 304 -10.93 -5.13 4.27
CA GLN A 304 -10.36 -6.23 5.08
C GLN A 304 -11.28 -7.44 5.21
N PHE A 305 -12.55 -7.33 4.81
CA PHE A 305 -13.57 -8.37 4.92
C PHE A 305 -13.74 -8.87 6.36
N ILE A 306 -13.67 -7.96 7.32
CA ILE A 306 -13.85 -8.26 8.75
C ILE A 306 -14.78 -7.25 9.43
N ASN A 307 -15.37 -7.68 10.54
CA ASN A 307 -16.11 -6.86 11.47
C ASN A 307 -15.47 -7.01 12.88
N PRO A 308 -14.40 -6.23 13.19
CA PRO A 308 -13.58 -6.43 14.39
C PRO A 308 -14.36 -6.25 15.70
N LEU A 309 -15.30 -5.30 15.72
CA LEU A 309 -16.16 -5.03 16.88
C LEU A 309 -17.42 -5.92 16.91
N GLY A 310 -17.57 -6.81 15.93
CA GLY A 310 -18.70 -7.72 15.79
C GLY A 310 -18.24 -9.18 15.85
N CYS A 311 -18.36 -9.88 14.72
CA CYS A 311 -18.19 -11.33 14.67
C CYS A 311 -16.73 -11.82 14.72
N ASP A 312 -15.75 -10.97 14.41
CA ASP A 312 -14.35 -11.40 14.27
C ASP A 312 -13.50 -11.16 15.52
N GLY A 313 -13.88 -10.20 16.35
CA GLY A 313 -13.18 -9.88 17.60
C GLY A 313 -11.78 -9.28 17.39
N LEU A 314 -11.06 -9.11 18.50
CA LEU A 314 -9.73 -8.49 18.55
C LEU A 314 -8.63 -9.44 19.07
N ASP A 315 -8.96 -10.72 19.30
CA ASP A 315 -7.99 -11.73 19.74
C ASP A 315 -7.26 -12.31 18.52
N GLU A 316 -6.00 -11.91 18.32
CA GLU A 316 -5.15 -12.38 17.21
C GLU A 316 -5.08 -13.91 17.07
N ALA A 317 -5.16 -14.67 18.18
CA ALA A 317 -5.08 -16.12 18.12
C ALA A 317 -6.33 -16.73 17.46
N GLN A 318 -7.49 -16.15 17.74
CA GLN A 318 -8.79 -16.57 17.21
C GLN A 318 -9.23 -15.81 15.97
N HIS A 319 -8.51 -14.74 15.62
CA HIS A 319 -8.86 -13.87 14.51
C HIS A 319 -8.91 -14.65 13.17
N PRO A 320 -9.88 -14.38 12.28
CA PRO A 320 -9.95 -15.05 10.98
C PRO A 320 -8.72 -14.76 10.11
N LEU A 321 -8.23 -13.53 10.13
CA LEU A 321 -7.02 -13.14 9.42
C LEU A 321 -5.80 -13.47 10.26
N LYS A 322 -4.91 -14.31 9.74
CA LYS A 322 -3.69 -14.78 10.41
C LYS A 322 -2.51 -13.83 10.21
N SER A 323 -2.62 -12.88 9.29
CA SER A 323 -1.63 -11.82 9.10
C SER A 323 -1.75 -10.66 10.10
N VAL A 324 -2.87 -10.54 10.83
CA VAL A 324 -3.18 -9.33 11.63
C VAL A 324 -2.22 -9.17 12.82
N LEU A 325 -1.87 -7.91 13.10
CA LEU A 325 -1.13 -7.46 14.26
C LEU A 325 -1.96 -6.38 14.95
N ILE A 326 -2.51 -6.70 16.12
CA ILE A 326 -3.36 -5.80 16.91
C ILE A 326 -2.47 -5.02 17.87
N GLY A 327 -2.46 -3.70 17.69
CA GLY A 327 -1.67 -2.78 18.49
C GLY A 327 -2.45 -2.15 19.64
N ALA A 328 -2.07 -0.93 20.02
CA ALA A 328 -2.74 -0.21 21.08
C ALA A 328 -4.14 0.27 20.63
N PRO A 329 -5.07 0.49 21.58
CA PRO A 329 -6.32 1.18 21.29
C PRO A 329 -6.08 2.59 20.74
N ALA A 330 -6.73 2.94 19.63
CA ALA A 330 -6.71 4.30 19.09
C ALA A 330 -7.26 5.33 20.09
N THR A 331 -6.67 6.53 20.12
CA THR A 331 -7.17 7.62 20.97
C THR A 331 -8.53 8.13 20.50
N TYR A 332 -8.73 8.29 19.19
CA TYR A 332 -9.92 8.94 18.64
C TYR A 332 -11.01 7.92 18.27
N VAL A 333 -10.68 6.98 17.39
CA VAL A 333 -11.68 6.09 16.76
C VAL A 333 -12.03 4.86 17.60
N GLN A 334 -11.40 4.67 18.77
CA GLN A 334 -11.69 3.59 19.75
C GLN A 334 -11.66 2.16 19.17
N ILE A 335 -11.01 1.96 18.03
CA ILE A 335 -10.64 0.67 17.46
C ILE A 335 -9.11 0.54 17.58
N PRO A 336 -8.53 -0.61 17.95
CA PRO A 336 -7.08 -0.69 18.04
C PRO A 336 -6.43 -0.59 16.67
N HIS A 337 -5.15 -0.25 16.66
CA HIS A 337 -4.28 -0.33 15.50
C HIS A 337 -4.34 -1.71 14.85
N HIS A 338 -4.52 -1.77 13.53
CA HIS A 338 -4.50 -3.02 12.76
C HIS A 338 -3.43 -2.99 11.67
N SER A 339 -2.28 -3.58 11.96
CA SER A 339 -1.25 -3.86 10.96
C SER A 339 -1.37 -5.27 10.41
N PHE A 340 -0.72 -5.56 9.28
CA PHE A 340 -0.74 -6.89 8.68
C PHE A 340 0.67 -7.32 8.27
N MET A 341 1.12 -8.50 8.72
CA MET A 341 2.36 -9.16 8.27
C MET A 341 2.00 -10.26 7.27
N VAL A 342 2.29 -10.02 6.00
CA VAL A 342 1.81 -10.85 4.89
C VAL A 342 2.99 -11.57 4.22
N TYR A 343 2.85 -12.88 4.07
CA TYR A 343 3.78 -13.73 3.33
C TYR A 343 3.66 -13.44 1.83
N LEU A 344 4.77 -13.15 1.14
CA LEU A 344 4.79 -12.97 -0.31
C LEU A 344 5.73 -13.98 -0.99
N GLY A 345 6.04 -15.08 -0.33
CA GLY A 345 6.91 -16.13 -0.85
C GLY A 345 8.09 -16.45 0.06
N PRO A 346 8.89 -17.46 -0.30
CA PRO A 346 9.96 -17.94 0.57
C PRO A 346 11.02 -16.89 0.90
N LYS A 347 11.17 -15.87 0.06
CA LYS A 347 12.22 -14.84 0.16
C LYS A 347 11.71 -13.45 0.50
N GLN A 348 10.40 -13.22 0.51
CA GLN A 348 9.84 -11.89 0.71
C GLN A 348 8.59 -11.86 1.60
N TYR A 349 8.51 -10.83 2.44
CA TYR A 349 7.34 -10.46 3.22
C TYR A 349 7.00 -8.99 2.98
N ILE A 350 5.76 -8.61 3.27
CA ILE A 350 5.35 -7.21 3.39
C ILE A 350 4.66 -6.98 4.73
N VAL A 351 4.94 -5.84 5.35
CA VAL A 351 4.21 -5.36 6.52
C VAL A 351 3.46 -4.07 6.17
N LEU A 352 2.15 -4.06 6.41
CA LEU A 352 1.27 -2.91 6.22
C LEU A 352 1.07 -2.22 7.57
N VAL A 353 1.50 -0.96 7.67
CA VAL A 353 1.52 -0.22 8.93
C VAL A 353 0.36 0.76 9.01
N ASP A 354 -0.60 0.51 9.90
CA ASP A 354 -1.68 1.45 10.16
C ASP A 354 -1.11 2.75 10.76
N CYS A 355 -1.11 3.80 9.95
CA CYS A 355 -0.58 5.12 10.32
C CYS A 355 -1.71 6.10 10.67
N ARG A 356 -2.97 5.65 10.79
CA ARG A 356 -4.13 6.53 10.96
C ARG A 356 -4.89 6.31 12.26
N ALA A 357 -4.99 5.07 12.74
CA ALA A 357 -5.77 4.78 13.95
C ALA A 357 -5.22 5.52 15.19
N GLU A 358 -3.90 5.55 15.33
CA GLU A 358 -3.21 6.12 16.51
C GLU A 358 -2.69 7.54 16.29
N ARG A 359 -2.90 8.09 15.10
CA ARG A 359 -2.28 9.33 14.63
C ARG A 359 -2.78 10.55 15.39
N LYS A 360 -1.84 11.42 15.74
CA LYS A 360 -1.99 12.77 16.31
C LYS A 360 -0.98 13.68 15.62
N ILE A 361 -1.11 14.99 15.83
CA ILE A 361 -0.17 16.00 15.30
C ILE A 361 1.31 15.65 15.56
N ALA A 362 1.66 15.07 16.70
CA ALA A 362 3.04 14.81 17.10
C ALA A 362 3.41 13.33 17.24
N GLN A 363 2.52 12.42 16.85
CA GLN A 363 2.71 10.97 16.98
C GLN A 363 1.90 10.25 15.90
N ILE A 364 2.51 9.37 15.11
CA ILE A 364 1.81 8.58 14.09
C ILE A 364 1.39 7.23 14.67
N CYS A 365 2.34 6.47 15.22
CA CYS A 365 2.07 5.22 15.92
C CYS A 365 2.62 5.27 17.35
N THR A 366 1.99 4.52 18.24
CA THR A 366 2.43 4.31 19.62
C THR A 366 3.61 3.36 19.68
N GLU A 367 4.41 3.49 20.74
CA GLU A 367 5.52 2.56 21.04
C GLU A 367 5.02 1.10 21.13
N GLN A 368 3.85 0.87 21.74
CA GLN A 368 3.27 -0.46 21.86
C GLN A 368 2.98 -1.11 20.49
N SER A 369 2.45 -0.34 19.54
CA SER A 369 2.16 -0.83 18.19
C SER A 369 3.45 -1.08 17.39
N TYR A 370 4.45 -0.20 17.53
CA TYR A 370 5.77 -0.47 16.96
C TYR A 370 6.42 -1.73 17.54
N ASP A 371 6.38 -1.93 18.85
CA ASP A 371 6.91 -3.12 19.50
C ASP A 371 6.23 -4.40 19.00
N ARG A 372 4.91 -4.35 18.82
CA ARG A 372 4.15 -5.47 18.25
C ARG A 372 4.61 -5.79 16.82
N ILE A 373 4.81 -4.76 15.98
CA ILE A 373 5.30 -4.91 14.60
C ILE A 373 6.74 -5.44 14.58
N PHE A 374 7.65 -4.84 15.34
CA PHE A 374 9.06 -5.25 15.37
C PHE A 374 9.25 -6.64 15.95
N LYS A 375 8.43 -7.05 16.93
CA LYS A 375 8.38 -8.43 17.41
C LYS A 375 7.98 -9.40 16.30
N ALA A 376 7.00 -9.05 15.47
CA ALA A 376 6.62 -9.87 14.32
C ALA A 376 7.75 -9.98 13.28
N ILE A 377 8.45 -8.87 13.00
CA ILE A 377 9.61 -8.86 12.09
C ILE A 377 10.74 -9.75 12.61
N ARG A 378 11.06 -9.68 13.91
CA ARG A 378 12.08 -10.55 14.52
C ARG A 378 11.72 -12.03 14.48
N ALA A 379 10.42 -12.34 14.51
CA ALA A 379 9.87 -13.69 14.41
C ALA A 379 9.81 -14.25 12.97
N LEU A 380 10.17 -13.46 11.95
CA LEU A 380 10.26 -13.97 10.57
C LEU A 380 11.26 -15.14 10.48
N PRO A 381 10.94 -16.17 9.65
CA PRO A 381 11.76 -17.35 9.51
C PRO A 381 13.12 -17.01 8.88
N ASP A 382 14.09 -17.89 9.09
CA ASP A 382 15.39 -17.79 8.43
C ASP A 382 15.25 -17.95 6.91
N GLY A 383 16.15 -17.31 6.15
CA GLY A 383 16.18 -17.40 4.70
C GLY A 383 15.32 -16.36 3.96
N VAL A 384 14.53 -15.55 4.68
CA VAL A 384 13.91 -14.34 4.15
C VAL A 384 15.00 -13.35 3.74
N GLU A 385 14.88 -12.80 2.54
CA GLU A 385 15.88 -11.86 1.99
C GLU A 385 15.35 -10.43 1.93
N HIS A 386 14.04 -10.24 1.73
CA HIS A 386 13.42 -8.93 1.57
C HIS A 386 12.21 -8.74 2.49
N LEU A 387 12.12 -7.56 3.08
CA LEU A 387 10.92 -7.08 3.77
C LEU A 387 10.54 -5.71 3.23
N THR A 388 9.33 -5.61 2.67
CA THR A 388 8.73 -4.33 2.28
C THR A 388 7.87 -3.79 3.41
N ILE A 389 8.03 -2.51 3.75
CA ILE A 389 7.21 -1.78 4.72
C ILE A 389 6.31 -0.83 3.93
N LEU A 390 4.99 -1.06 3.96
CA LEU A 390 4.00 -0.20 3.34
C LEU A 390 3.56 0.88 4.33
N LEU A 391 3.65 2.14 3.89
CA LEU A 391 3.26 3.36 4.61
C LEU A 391 2.36 4.20 3.71
N GLY A 392 1.37 4.92 4.26
CA GLY A 392 0.47 5.75 3.45
C GLY A 392 1.23 6.84 2.71
N VAL A 393 2.05 7.56 3.49
CA VAL A 393 2.82 8.72 3.01
C VAL A 393 4.32 8.40 2.88
N PRO A 394 5.05 8.97 1.89
CA PRO A 394 6.45 8.69 1.67
C PRO A 394 7.39 9.06 2.82
N LEU A 395 8.20 8.08 3.24
CA LEU A 395 9.22 8.28 4.28
C LEU A 395 10.42 9.10 3.78
N ALA A 396 10.78 9.00 2.50
CA ALA A 396 11.85 9.76 1.87
C ALA A 396 11.28 10.55 0.67
N TYR A 397 11.16 11.86 0.83
CA TYR A 397 10.56 12.76 -0.16
C TYR A 397 11.18 14.16 -0.09
N PRO A 398 11.17 14.96 -1.18
CA PRO A 398 11.66 16.33 -1.15
C PRO A 398 10.96 17.18 -0.09
N ARG A 399 11.75 17.84 0.78
CA ARG A 399 11.20 18.60 1.90
C ARG A 399 10.82 20.01 1.49
N MET A 400 9.59 20.40 1.82
CA MET A 400 9.02 21.71 1.47
C MET A 400 9.07 22.72 2.64
N VAL A 401 9.97 22.54 3.61
CA VAL A 401 10.10 23.35 4.84
C VAL A 401 10.19 24.87 4.59
N PHE A 402 10.77 25.30 3.46
CA PHE A 402 10.80 26.73 3.11
C PHE A 402 9.43 27.25 2.62
N LEU A 403 8.69 26.41 1.90
CA LEU A 403 7.33 26.70 1.44
C LEU A 403 6.36 26.74 2.62
N GLU A 404 6.45 25.79 3.56
CA GLU A 404 5.71 25.81 4.84
C GLU A 404 5.87 27.17 5.54
N ARG A 405 7.11 27.65 5.68
CA ARG A 405 7.42 28.94 6.33
C ARG A 405 6.92 30.15 5.53
N THR A 406 6.87 30.05 4.21
CA THR A 406 6.46 31.14 3.31
C THR A 406 4.93 31.23 3.18
N LEU A 407 4.23 30.09 3.20
CA LEU A 407 2.77 29.99 3.11
C LEU A 407 2.09 30.13 4.48
N SER A 408 2.72 29.70 5.58
CA SER A 408 2.21 29.91 6.95
C SER A 408 2.26 31.38 7.40
N SER A 409 2.96 32.24 6.67
CA SER A 409 2.96 33.68 6.92
C SER A 409 1.62 34.30 6.50
N LYS A 410 0.79 34.65 7.50
CA LYS A 410 -0.51 35.31 7.33
C LYS A 410 -0.45 36.65 6.56
N PHE A 411 0.74 37.22 6.37
CA PHE A 411 0.99 38.48 5.68
C PHE A 411 1.55 38.32 4.26
N ASN A 412 1.61 37.09 3.72
CA ASN A 412 2.07 36.87 2.36
C ASN A 412 1.00 37.33 1.34
N PRO A 413 1.29 38.31 0.47
CA PRO A 413 0.32 38.84 -0.50
C PRO A 413 -0.21 37.77 -1.48
N LEU A 414 0.57 36.72 -1.77
CA LEU A 414 0.12 35.60 -2.60
C LEU A 414 -0.90 34.71 -1.88
N VAL A 415 -0.76 34.51 -0.57
CA VAL A 415 -1.72 33.74 0.24
C VAL A 415 -3.03 34.53 0.41
N LEU A 416 -2.93 35.85 0.62
CA LEU A 416 -4.10 36.74 0.64
C LEU A 416 -4.85 36.77 -0.72
N LEU A 417 -4.11 36.76 -1.83
CA LEU A 417 -4.68 36.70 -3.17
C LEU A 417 -5.30 35.32 -3.47
N ALA A 418 -4.65 34.23 -3.07
CA ALA A 418 -5.18 32.87 -3.25
C ALA A 418 -6.45 32.64 -2.41
N LYS A 419 -6.46 33.09 -1.15
CA LYS A 419 -7.65 33.04 -0.27
C LYS A 419 -8.82 33.88 -0.79
N SER A 420 -8.57 34.96 -1.55
CA SER A 420 -9.63 35.82 -2.08
C SER A 420 -10.13 35.43 -3.47
N THR A 421 -9.35 34.68 -4.26
CA THR A 421 -9.70 34.34 -5.66
C THR A 421 -10.00 32.87 -5.92
N ALA A 422 -9.58 31.94 -5.05
CA ALA A 422 -9.75 30.49 -5.26
C ALA A 422 -10.41 29.79 -4.05
N LYS A 423 -11.70 29.44 -4.20
CA LYS A 423 -12.51 28.71 -3.19
C LYS A 423 -12.08 27.24 -2.94
N GLY A 424 -11.00 26.78 -3.57
CA GLY A 424 -10.45 25.42 -3.48
C GLY A 424 -8.93 25.43 -3.29
N PHE A 425 -8.40 26.42 -2.56
CA PHE A 425 -6.99 26.51 -2.19
C PHE A 425 -6.81 26.57 -0.66
N VAL A 426 -7.89 26.36 0.08
CA VAL A 426 -7.98 26.52 1.53
C VAL A 426 -8.73 25.32 2.08
N ASN A 427 -8.09 24.57 2.99
CA ASN A 427 -8.73 23.50 3.72
C ASN A 427 -9.91 24.08 4.53
N ARG A 428 -11.07 23.47 4.34
CA ARG A 428 -12.34 23.95 4.89
C ARG A 428 -12.50 23.63 6.38
N PHE A 429 -11.65 22.78 6.95
CA PHE A 429 -11.71 22.41 8.36
C PHE A 429 -11.03 23.42 9.29
N ASN A 430 -9.90 24.00 8.89
CA ASN A 430 -9.11 24.92 9.72
C ASN A 430 -8.86 26.29 9.08
N GLY A 431 -9.15 26.47 7.78
CA GLY A 431 -8.91 27.71 7.02
C GLY A 431 -7.45 27.90 6.58
N GLU A 432 -6.62 26.86 6.66
CA GLU A 432 -5.24 26.84 6.17
C GLU A 432 -5.19 26.54 4.68
N VAL A 433 -4.06 26.79 4.02
CA VAL A 433 -3.91 26.46 2.59
C VAL A 433 -3.90 24.93 2.48
N GLU A 434 -4.63 24.33 1.54
CA GLU A 434 -4.69 22.86 1.34
C GLU A 434 -3.27 22.25 1.30
N LEU A 435 -2.38 22.89 0.52
CA LEU A 435 -0.95 22.55 0.47
C LEU A 435 -0.22 22.62 1.83
N LEU A 436 -0.66 23.40 2.81
CA LEU A 436 -0.07 23.43 4.16
C LEU A 436 -0.55 22.26 5.02
N ASP A 437 -1.78 21.78 4.86
CA ASP A 437 -2.29 20.63 5.57
C ASP A 437 -1.69 19.33 5.02
N ASP A 438 -1.54 19.22 3.69
CA ASP A 438 -0.77 18.15 3.03
C ASP A 438 0.68 18.07 3.59
N LEU A 439 1.28 19.24 3.85
CA LEU A 439 2.62 19.33 4.43
C LEU A 439 2.68 18.88 5.88
N GLY A 440 1.58 19.06 6.62
CA GLY A 440 1.41 18.54 7.97
C GLY A 440 1.39 17.02 7.99
N ASP A 441 0.88 16.39 6.93
CA ASP A 441 0.72 14.94 6.86
C ASP A 441 2.02 14.17 6.53
N HIS A 442 2.99 14.84 5.93
CA HIS A 442 4.24 14.20 5.55
C HIS A 442 5.08 13.72 6.76
N TRP A 443 5.74 12.57 6.62
CA TRP A 443 6.80 12.13 7.55
C TRP A 443 7.93 13.17 7.68
N THR A 444 8.13 13.97 6.64
CA THR A 444 9.15 15.03 6.60
C THR A 444 8.69 16.35 7.21
N ALA A 445 7.46 16.44 7.72
CA ALA A 445 6.94 17.56 8.48
C ALA A 445 7.70 17.75 9.80
N GLN A 446 7.69 18.97 10.35
CA GLN A 446 8.41 19.24 11.60
C GLN A 446 7.98 18.34 12.78
N PRO A 447 6.67 18.10 13.03
CA PRO A 447 6.23 17.29 14.17
C PRO A 447 6.66 15.82 14.07
N HIS A 448 6.63 15.25 12.87
CA HIS A 448 6.89 13.82 12.63
C HIS A 448 8.37 13.45 12.51
N LYS A 449 9.27 14.44 12.31
CA LYS A 449 10.70 14.20 12.08
C LYS A 449 11.38 13.31 13.10
N LYS A 450 11.00 13.42 14.39
CA LYS A 450 11.62 12.62 15.46
C LYS A 450 11.25 11.15 15.31
N GLU A 451 9.96 10.86 15.21
CA GLU A 451 9.44 9.51 15.01
C GLU A 451 9.91 8.90 13.70
N ARG A 452 9.88 9.67 12.60
CA ARG A 452 10.47 9.28 11.31
C ARG A 452 11.90 8.79 11.45
N ASN A 453 12.78 9.62 12.03
CA ASN A 453 14.20 9.28 12.11
C ASN A 453 14.43 8.07 13.03
N TRP A 454 13.69 7.99 14.13
CA TRP A 454 13.70 6.84 15.02
C TRP A 454 13.28 5.56 14.28
N LEU A 455 12.19 5.60 13.51
CA LEU A 455 11.71 4.46 12.72
C LEU A 455 12.76 3.99 11.70
N VAL A 456 13.38 4.93 10.95
CA VAL A 456 14.46 4.60 10.01
C VAL A 456 15.61 3.89 10.74
N GLU A 457 16.01 4.36 11.91
CA GLU A 457 17.06 3.73 12.71
C GLU A 457 16.69 2.33 13.19
N ARG A 458 15.49 2.17 13.78
CA ARG A 458 15.04 0.86 14.26
C ARG A 458 14.95 -0.16 13.12
N VAL A 459 14.50 0.26 11.93
CA VAL A 459 14.45 -0.60 10.74
C VAL A 459 15.86 -0.96 10.25
N GLN A 460 16.83 -0.06 10.34
CA GLN A 460 18.23 -0.38 10.03
C GLN A 460 18.84 -1.37 11.03
N GLU A 461 18.48 -1.28 12.32
CA GLU A 461 18.87 -2.29 13.31
C GLU A 461 18.26 -3.65 12.99
N LEU A 462 16.97 -3.70 12.65
CA LEU A 462 16.29 -4.94 12.24
C LEU A 462 16.89 -5.54 10.97
N SER A 463 17.24 -4.71 9.99
CA SER A 463 17.96 -5.10 8.76
C SER A 463 19.24 -5.85 9.10
N LEU A 464 20.02 -5.31 10.04
CA LEU A 464 21.28 -5.91 10.50
C LEU A 464 21.07 -7.16 11.35
N GLU A 465 20.13 -7.12 12.30
CA GLU A 465 19.81 -8.21 13.22
C GLU A 465 19.34 -9.46 12.48
N LYS A 466 18.44 -9.27 11.50
CA LYS A 466 17.81 -10.35 10.75
C LYS A 466 18.48 -10.65 9.41
N ARG A 467 19.44 -9.83 9.00
CA ARG A 467 20.08 -9.89 7.67
C ARG A 467 19.03 -9.89 6.55
N ILE A 468 18.12 -8.92 6.61
CA ILE A 468 17.02 -8.73 5.64
C ILE A 468 17.19 -7.37 4.97
N ARG A 469 17.03 -7.32 3.64
CA ARG A 469 16.97 -6.06 2.90
C ARG A 469 15.61 -5.39 3.12
N MET A 470 15.65 -4.18 3.67
CA MET A 470 14.45 -3.37 3.90
C MET A 470 14.14 -2.49 2.69
N THR A 471 12.86 -2.40 2.34
CA THR A 471 12.32 -1.47 1.33
C THR A 471 11.06 -0.81 1.87
N TYR A 472 10.82 0.46 1.53
CA TYR A 472 9.56 1.13 1.80
C TYR A 472 8.75 1.26 0.51
N LEU A 473 7.43 1.09 0.59
CA LEU A 473 6.48 1.44 -0.46
C LEU A 473 5.48 2.44 0.10
N SER A 474 5.10 3.44 -0.69
CA SER A 474 4.21 4.52 -0.24
C SER A 474 3.42 5.17 -1.36
N GLY A 475 2.37 5.91 -0.97
CA GLY A 475 1.36 6.53 -1.82
C GLY A 475 1.19 8.03 -1.58
N ASP A 476 -0.08 8.48 -1.52
CA ASP A 476 -0.57 9.82 -1.12
C ASP A 476 -0.21 10.98 -2.07
N VAL A 477 1.06 11.16 -2.43
CA VAL A 477 1.58 12.41 -3.05
C VAL A 477 1.22 12.65 -4.54
N HIS A 478 0.37 11.82 -5.13
CA HIS A 478 -0.08 11.85 -6.54
C HIS A 478 1.05 11.92 -7.61
N ALA A 479 2.27 11.55 -7.23
CA ALA A 479 3.43 11.44 -8.12
C ALA A 479 4.24 10.17 -7.83
N CYS A 480 5.10 9.78 -8.77
CA CYS A 480 6.02 8.65 -8.55
C CYS A 480 7.48 9.08 -8.50
N GLY A 481 8.28 8.25 -7.82
CA GLY A 481 9.70 8.46 -7.62
C GLY A 481 10.28 7.44 -6.65
N VAL A 482 11.57 7.56 -6.38
CA VAL A 482 12.28 6.63 -5.49
C VAL A 482 13.22 7.40 -4.58
N GLY A 483 12.89 7.43 -3.29
CA GLY A 483 13.83 7.82 -2.25
C GLY A 483 14.84 6.71 -1.96
N VAL A 484 15.98 7.05 -1.37
CA VAL A 484 16.97 6.06 -0.95
C VAL A 484 17.65 6.50 0.34
N PHE A 485 17.73 5.58 1.30
CA PHE A 485 18.60 5.65 2.47
C PHE A 485 19.84 4.83 2.23
N TYR A 486 21.00 5.29 2.71
CA TYR A 486 22.27 4.57 2.56
C TYR A 486 23.32 5.07 3.56
N GLY A 487 24.32 4.25 3.83
CA GLY A 487 25.42 4.55 4.72
C GLY A 487 26.42 5.56 4.12
N TYR A 488 27.18 6.21 5.00
CA TYR A 488 28.18 7.21 4.59
C TYR A 488 29.35 6.66 3.77
N HIS A 489 29.64 5.38 3.91
CA HIS A 489 30.95 4.79 3.60
C HIS A 489 31.05 4.21 2.19
N ALA A 490 30.12 4.55 1.28
CA ALA A 490 30.15 4.15 -0.13
C ALA A 490 30.32 2.63 -0.36
N HIS A 491 29.72 1.81 0.51
CA HIS A 491 29.56 0.39 0.23
C HIS A 491 28.69 0.18 -1.01
N SER A 492 28.89 -0.94 -1.71
CA SER A 492 27.89 -1.37 -2.70
C SER A 492 26.55 -1.60 -1.99
N PRO A 493 25.40 -1.33 -2.64
CA PRO A 493 24.08 -1.49 -2.02
C PRO A 493 23.87 -2.84 -1.33
N ALA A 494 24.37 -3.94 -1.92
CA ALA A 494 24.26 -5.28 -1.35
C ALA A 494 24.96 -5.44 0.01
N HIS A 495 26.08 -4.74 0.22
CA HIS A 495 26.91 -4.81 1.43
C HIS A 495 26.59 -3.71 2.45
N ASP A 496 25.63 -2.83 2.16
CA ASP A 496 25.22 -1.76 3.06
C ASP A 496 23.95 -2.17 3.82
N PRO A 497 23.99 -2.40 5.14
CA PRO A 497 22.80 -2.71 5.93
C PRO A 497 21.84 -1.53 6.07
N LYS A 498 22.30 -0.30 5.78
CA LYS A 498 21.49 0.93 5.80
C LYS A 498 20.80 1.22 4.47
N TYR A 499 21.20 0.52 3.41
CA TYR A 499 20.62 0.72 2.08
C TYR A 499 19.14 0.31 2.08
N ALA A 500 18.25 1.25 1.77
CA ALA A 500 16.83 0.97 1.63
C ALA A 500 16.24 1.89 0.58
N LEU A 501 15.55 1.30 -0.40
CA LEU A 501 14.75 2.08 -1.34
C LEU A 501 13.44 2.48 -0.67
N ALA A 502 12.92 3.65 -1.02
CA ALA A 502 11.59 4.12 -0.66
C ALA A 502 10.83 4.43 -1.95
N ILE A 503 10.10 3.42 -2.43
CA ILE A 503 9.33 3.46 -3.67
C ILE A 503 8.06 4.29 -3.44
N ILE A 504 7.77 5.19 -4.37
CA ILE A 504 6.57 6.03 -4.36
C ILE A 504 5.78 5.72 -5.63
N SER A 505 4.56 5.24 -5.46
CA SER A 505 3.66 4.87 -6.55
C SER A 505 2.27 5.46 -6.32
N SER A 506 2.12 6.75 -6.64
CA SER A 506 0.86 7.48 -6.52
C SER A 506 0.68 8.40 -7.73
N ALA A 507 -0.51 8.63 -8.28
CA ALA A 507 -1.79 7.96 -8.03
C ALA A 507 -2.12 7.00 -9.19
N ILE A 508 -2.86 5.92 -8.93
CA ILE A 508 -3.39 5.09 -10.04
C ILE A 508 -4.62 5.71 -10.71
N VAL A 509 -5.42 6.49 -9.98
CA VAL A 509 -6.62 7.17 -10.52
C VAL A 509 -6.49 8.69 -10.50
N ASN A 510 -6.09 9.26 -9.37
CA ASN A 510 -6.17 10.71 -9.15
C ASN A 510 -5.27 11.53 -10.10
N ALA A 511 -5.57 12.82 -10.22
CA ALA A 511 -4.76 13.74 -11.00
C ALA A 511 -3.37 13.96 -10.37
N PRO A 512 -2.30 14.02 -11.17
CA PRO A 512 -0.98 14.36 -10.66
C PRO A 512 -0.91 15.86 -10.30
N PRO A 513 0.03 16.26 -9.43
CA PRO A 513 0.25 17.66 -9.13
C PRO A 513 0.60 18.48 -10.38
N PRO A 514 0.26 19.78 -10.42
CA PRO A 514 0.58 20.64 -11.56
C PRO A 514 2.08 20.65 -11.90
N PRO A 515 2.47 20.75 -13.19
CA PRO A 515 3.88 20.72 -13.61
C PRO A 515 4.83 21.67 -12.85
N PRO A 516 4.44 22.91 -12.48
CA PRO A 516 5.30 23.77 -11.66
C PRO A 516 5.64 23.20 -10.28
N VAL A 517 4.70 22.48 -9.65
CA VAL A 517 4.91 21.80 -8.36
C VAL A 517 5.91 20.67 -8.54
N ILE A 518 5.77 19.86 -9.59
CA ILE A 518 6.71 18.78 -9.93
C ILE A 518 8.13 19.31 -10.17
N SER A 519 8.27 20.41 -10.91
CA SER A 519 9.58 21.03 -11.15
C SER A 519 10.20 21.58 -9.85
N MET A 520 9.37 22.15 -8.96
CA MET A 520 9.83 22.56 -7.63
C MET A 520 10.31 21.37 -6.80
N LEU A 521 9.56 20.26 -6.77
CA LEU A 521 9.94 19.04 -6.06
C LEU A 521 11.26 18.47 -6.57
N ASN A 522 11.49 18.46 -7.88
CA ASN A 522 12.77 18.04 -8.47
C ASN A 522 13.93 18.96 -8.06
N LYS A 523 13.73 20.27 -8.00
CA LYS A 523 14.75 21.21 -7.47
C LYS A 523 15.05 20.94 -6.00
N LEU A 524 14.03 20.64 -5.19
CA LEU A 524 14.19 20.30 -3.78
C LEU A 524 14.86 18.93 -3.58
N ALA A 525 14.64 17.96 -4.48
CA ALA A 525 15.26 16.64 -4.45
C ALA A 525 16.80 16.69 -4.52
N THR A 526 17.37 17.76 -5.09
CA THR A 526 18.84 17.97 -5.13
C THR A 526 19.43 18.40 -3.78
N LYS A 527 18.60 18.76 -2.79
CA LYS A 527 19.06 19.28 -1.50
C LYS A 527 19.47 18.13 -0.58
N THR A 528 20.66 18.25 -0.01
CA THR A 528 21.14 17.30 1.00
C THR A 528 20.48 17.57 2.35
N HIS A 529 19.80 16.57 2.89
CA HIS A 529 19.24 16.61 4.23
C HIS A 529 20.15 15.94 5.25
N ARG A 530 20.29 16.57 6.42
CA ARG A 530 21.25 16.15 7.47
C ARG A 530 20.61 15.51 8.69
N SER A 531 19.30 15.23 8.67
CA SER A 531 18.59 14.80 9.88
C SER A 531 19.01 13.42 10.39
N LEU A 532 19.61 12.58 9.55
CA LEU A 532 20.11 11.25 9.91
C LEU A 532 21.65 11.17 9.96
N PHE A 533 22.34 12.32 9.85
CA PHE A 533 23.80 12.36 9.81
C PHE A 533 24.44 11.98 11.16
N TYR A 534 23.70 12.13 12.25
CA TYR A 534 24.18 11.76 13.58
C TYR A 534 24.36 10.25 13.71
N CYS A 535 23.50 9.46 13.05
CA CYS A 535 23.57 8.00 13.03
C CYS A 535 24.28 7.44 11.78
N GLY A 536 24.99 8.28 11.02
CA GLY A 536 25.77 7.87 9.86
C GLY A 536 24.92 7.36 8.69
N THR A 537 23.71 7.89 8.52
CA THR A 537 22.79 7.58 7.41
C THR A 537 22.60 8.83 6.54
N LYS A 538 22.63 8.65 5.23
CA LYS A 538 22.28 9.64 4.21
C LYS A 538 20.93 9.30 3.61
N GLU A 539 20.28 10.31 3.06
CA GLU A 539 19.07 10.18 2.26
C GLU A 539 19.18 11.04 1.00
N SER A 540 18.62 10.56 -0.10
CA SER A 540 18.47 11.32 -1.35
C SER A 540 17.34 10.74 -2.20
N MET A 541 17.11 11.32 -3.38
CA MET A 541 16.25 10.74 -4.42
C MET A 541 17.10 10.06 -5.49
N VAL A 542 16.60 8.95 -6.05
CA VAL A 542 17.18 8.29 -7.21
C VAL A 542 16.75 9.05 -8.47
N PRO A 543 17.69 9.44 -9.36
CA PRO A 543 17.37 10.12 -10.61
C PRO A 543 16.84 9.12 -11.66
N LEU A 544 15.69 8.52 -11.38
CA LEU A 544 15.11 7.41 -12.16
C LEU A 544 14.60 7.84 -13.55
N PHE A 545 14.20 9.10 -13.72
CA PHE A 545 13.48 9.59 -14.89
C PHE A 545 14.36 10.41 -15.84
N GLU A 546 15.53 9.88 -16.23
CA GLU A 546 16.44 10.56 -17.16
C GLU A 546 15.78 10.88 -18.52
N GLU A 547 14.89 10.00 -18.97
CA GLU A 547 14.04 10.21 -20.15
C GLU A 547 12.58 10.38 -19.73
N GLY A 548 11.94 11.45 -20.19
CA GLY A 548 10.52 11.72 -19.97
C GLY A 548 9.58 10.76 -20.72
N LEU A 549 8.28 10.95 -20.54
CA LEU A 549 7.24 10.06 -21.11
C LEU A 549 7.23 10.04 -22.64
N ASP A 550 7.72 11.10 -23.28
CA ASP A 550 7.89 11.24 -24.73
C ASP A 550 9.20 10.62 -25.25
N GLY A 551 10.02 10.02 -24.37
CA GLY A 551 11.32 9.43 -24.70
C GLY A 551 12.47 10.44 -24.82
N LYS A 552 12.24 11.73 -24.55
CA LYS A 552 13.30 12.74 -24.60
C LYS A 552 13.99 12.89 -23.25
N LYS A 553 15.26 13.28 -23.26
CA LYS A 553 15.99 13.61 -22.03
C LYS A 553 15.36 14.81 -21.32
N GLN A 554 15.32 14.77 -20.00
CA GLN A 554 14.83 15.86 -19.16
C GLN A 554 15.72 16.08 -17.93
N ASN A 555 15.61 17.26 -17.33
CA ASN A 555 16.38 17.61 -16.11
C ASN A 555 15.65 17.19 -14.82
N ASP A 556 14.33 17.09 -14.87
CA ASP A 556 13.48 16.69 -13.74
C ASP A 556 13.46 15.15 -13.66
N SER A 557 14.52 14.57 -13.07
CA SER A 557 14.75 13.12 -13.08
C SER A 557 14.40 12.38 -11.79
N ALA A 558 14.03 13.08 -10.72
CA ALA A 558 13.80 12.46 -9.40
C ALA A 558 12.32 12.13 -9.13
N ILE A 559 11.41 13.00 -9.56
CA ILE A 559 9.96 12.87 -9.37
C ILE A 559 9.24 13.08 -10.70
N MET A 560 8.27 12.23 -11.00
CA MET A 560 7.43 12.29 -12.20
C MET A 560 5.97 12.52 -11.80
N GLY A 561 5.37 13.60 -12.31
CA GLY A 561 3.94 13.87 -12.17
C GLY A 561 3.15 13.23 -13.29
N ALA A 562 2.66 12.02 -13.06
CA ALA A 562 1.76 11.29 -13.95
C ALA A 562 1.12 10.13 -13.18
N ARG A 563 -0.05 9.68 -13.62
CA ARG A 563 -0.69 8.51 -13.01
C ARG A 563 0.15 7.27 -13.22
N ASN A 564 0.19 6.37 -12.24
CA ASN A 564 1.03 5.19 -12.28
C ASN A 564 0.58 4.08 -11.31
N TYR A 565 1.16 2.90 -11.51
CA TYR A 565 1.19 1.81 -10.52
C TYR A 565 2.57 1.15 -10.55
N CYS A 566 2.86 0.31 -9.57
CA CYS A 566 4.13 -0.40 -9.47
C CYS A 566 3.92 -1.91 -9.68
N ILE A 567 4.79 -2.56 -10.46
CA ILE A 567 4.90 -4.02 -10.49
C ILE A 567 6.12 -4.42 -9.68
N CYS A 568 5.98 -5.41 -8.80
CA CYS A 568 7.09 -5.99 -8.06
C CYS A 568 7.28 -7.46 -8.43
N ASP A 569 8.53 -7.83 -8.73
CA ASP A 569 8.92 -9.20 -9.04
C ASP A 569 10.27 -9.52 -8.41
N TYR A 570 10.43 -10.77 -7.96
CA TYR A 570 11.68 -11.26 -7.39
C TYR A 570 12.49 -11.95 -8.51
N ASP A 571 13.70 -11.46 -8.77
CA ASP A 571 14.59 -12.07 -9.75
C ASP A 571 15.32 -13.26 -9.12
N GLU A 572 14.84 -14.46 -9.43
CA GLU A 572 15.40 -15.73 -8.95
C GLU A 572 16.90 -15.93 -9.28
N ARG A 573 17.45 -15.22 -10.29
CA ARG A 573 18.88 -15.36 -10.65
C ARG A 573 19.79 -14.53 -9.75
N SER A 574 19.37 -13.31 -9.43
CA SER A 574 20.18 -12.36 -8.65
C SER A 574 19.77 -12.29 -7.17
N GLY A 575 18.57 -12.76 -6.84
CA GLY A 575 17.91 -12.53 -5.57
C GLY A 575 17.48 -11.07 -5.36
N ALA A 576 17.55 -10.23 -6.39
CA ALA A 576 17.10 -8.85 -6.29
C ALA A 576 15.57 -8.76 -6.37
N LEU A 577 15.01 -7.81 -5.62
CA LEU A 577 13.61 -7.43 -5.75
C LEU A 577 13.54 -6.24 -6.72
N GLN A 578 12.82 -6.41 -7.83
CA GLN A 578 12.66 -5.40 -8.87
C GLN A 578 11.32 -4.69 -8.71
N PHE A 579 11.34 -3.37 -8.80
CA PHE A 579 10.17 -2.51 -8.86
C PHE A 579 10.12 -1.83 -10.24
N ASP A 580 9.02 -2.00 -10.96
CA ASP A 580 8.76 -1.40 -12.27
C ASP A 580 7.58 -0.43 -12.15
N LEU A 581 7.87 0.87 -12.12
CA LEU A 581 6.86 1.92 -12.15
C LEU A 581 6.29 2.02 -13.57
N ARG A 582 5.01 1.72 -13.70
CA ARG A 582 4.22 1.76 -14.93
C ARG A 582 3.49 3.09 -14.99
N VAL A 583 4.04 4.02 -15.75
CA VAL A 583 3.58 5.42 -15.78
C VAL A 583 2.74 5.69 -17.03
N GLU A 584 1.57 6.29 -16.86
CA GLU A 584 0.71 6.72 -17.96
C GLU A 584 1.44 7.75 -18.84
N LYS A 585 1.55 7.46 -20.13
CA LYS A 585 2.24 8.35 -21.09
C LYS A 585 1.39 9.55 -21.49
N GLU A 586 0.11 9.30 -21.71
CA GLU A 586 -0.86 10.26 -22.20
C GLU A 586 -2.16 10.11 -21.42
N LYS A 587 -2.75 11.26 -21.05
CA LYS A 587 -3.95 11.35 -20.23
C LYS A 587 -5.09 10.51 -20.82
N GLY A 588 -5.62 9.56 -20.05
CA GLY A 588 -6.77 8.73 -20.43
C GLY A 588 -6.45 7.59 -21.40
N LEU A 589 -5.18 7.43 -21.78
CA LEU A 589 -4.73 6.49 -22.81
C LEU A 589 -3.81 5.39 -22.27
N ALA A 590 -3.75 5.20 -20.95
CA ALA A 590 -2.91 4.16 -20.33
C ALA A 590 -3.12 2.75 -20.91
N ALA A 591 -4.33 2.38 -21.35
CA ALA A 591 -4.59 1.11 -22.02
C ALA A 591 -3.83 0.92 -23.35
N GLN A 592 -3.38 1.99 -23.99
CA GLN A 592 -2.54 1.97 -25.20
C GLN A 592 -1.04 1.83 -24.86
N GLY A 593 -0.70 1.86 -23.57
CA GLY A 593 0.59 1.46 -23.03
C GLY A 593 1.18 2.47 -22.05
N THR A 594 1.67 1.94 -20.94
CA THR A 594 2.47 2.67 -19.94
C THR A 594 3.96 2.69 -20.29
N LYS A 595 4.72 3.67 -19.78
CA LYS A 595 6.20 3.67 -19.83
C LYS A 595 6.73 3.01 -18.56
N SER A 596 7.76 2.18 -18.73
CA SER A 596 8.42 1.41 -17.66
C SER A 596 9.61 2.19 -17.10
N TYR A 597 9.70 2.27 -15.77
CA TYR A 597 10.88 2.77 -15.07
C TYR A 597 11.24 1.81 -13.94
N LYS A 598 12.39 1.15 -14.06
CA LYS A 598 12.77 0.06 -13.18
C LYS A 598 13.85 0.46 -12.20
N VAL A 599 13.72 -0.01 -10.97
CA VAL A 599 14.76 0.04 -9.94
C VAL A 599 14.82 -1.31 -9.24
N THR A 600 16.00 -1.70 -8.76
CA THR A 600 16.20 -2.96 -8.05
C THR A 600 16.83 -2.73 -6.70
N THR A 601 16.44 -3.53 -5.73
CA THR A 601 17.11 -3.64 -4.44
C THR A 601 17.74 -5.04 -4.34
N PRO A 602 19.06 -5.14 -4.10
CA PRO A 602 19.73 -6.44 -4.07
C PRO A 602 19.41 -7.17 -2.77
N ARG A 603 19.51 -8.51 -2.81
CA ARG A 603 19.55 -9.32 -1.59
C ARG A 603 20.66 -8.85 -0.64
N PRO A 604 20.52 -9.06 0.67
CA PRO A 604 21.52 -8.65 1.66
C PRO A 604 22.77 -9.54 1.59
N GLU A 605 23.92 -8.94 1.28
CA GLU A 605 25.24 -9.59 1.29
C GLU A 605 26.13 -9.12 2.44
N PHE A 606 25.68 -8.13 3.21
CA PHE A 606 26.37 -7.70 4.42
C PHE A 606 26.45 -8.83 5.45
N ASP A 607 27.63 -9.00 6.04
CA ASP A 607 27.89 -9.98 7.08
C ASP A 607 28.63 -9.28 8.22
N VAL A 608 27.87 -8.85 9.23
CA VAL A 608 28.42 -8.10 10.36
C VAL A 608 28.22 -8.88 11.65
N PRO A 609 29.30 -9.21 12.37
CA PRO A 609 29.22 -9.89 13.65
C PRO A 609 28.34 -9.15 14.66
N LYS A 610 27.57 -9.90 15.45
CA LYS A 610 26.58 -9.34 16.39
C LYS A 610 27.20 -8.39 17.41
N GLU A 611 28.42 -8.66 17.85
CA GLU A 611 29.18 -7.81 18.76
C GLU A 611 29.43 -6.41 18.19
N HIS A 612 29.37 -6.24 16.87
CA HIS A 612 29.53 -4.95 16.22
C HIS A 612 28.21 -4.24 15.97
N HIS A 613 27.04 -4.85 16.13
CA HIS A 613 25.74 -4.24 15.78
C HIS A 613 25.51 -2.90 16.48
N HIS A 614 25.98 -2.74 17.72
CA HIS A 614 25.93 -1.47 18.46
C HIS A 614 26.66 -0.29 17.76
N LEU A 615 27.55 -0.59 16.81
CA LEU A 615 28.30 0.41 16.06
C LEU A 615 27.54 0.90 14.81
N LEU A 616 26.39 0.31 14.44
CA LEU A 616 25.66 0.61 13.20
C LEU A 616 25.40 2.11 13.05
N HIS A 617 25.06 2.78 14.14
CA HIS A 617 24.76 4.21 14.17
C HIS A 617 25.97 5.10 14.47
N THR A 618 27.19 4.57 14.39
CA THR A 618 28.42 5.36 14.55
C THR A 618 28.91 5.91 13.21
N LYS A 619 29.58 7.07 13.23
CA LYS A 619 30.27 7.62 12.06
C LYS A 619 31.54 6.85 11.67
N GLU A 620 32.01 5.98 12.55
CA GLU A 620 33.22 5.19 12.37
C GLU A 620 32.93 3.76 11.90
N TRP A 621 31.65 3.42 11.69
CA TRP A 621 31.16 2.10 11.28
C TRP A 621 32.05 1.45 10.21
N GLY A 622 32.25 2.12 9.07
CA GLY A 622 33.05 1.59 7.96
C GLY A 622 34.52 1.33 8.30
N LYS A 623 35.14 2.10 9.21
CA LYS A 623 36.52 1.85 9.66
C LYS A 623 36.61 0.65 10.61
N LEU A 624 35.55 0.39 11.36
CA LEU A 624 35.47 -0.69 12.34
C LEU A 624 35.13 -2.03 11.67
N ILE A 625 34.23 -2.02 10.69
CA ILE A 625 33.85 -3.24 9.94
C ILE A 625 34.77 -3.52 8.75
N GLY A 626 35.47 -2.53 8.22
CA GLY A 626 36.32 -2.62 7.01
C GLY A 626 37.72 -3.22 7.22
N LYS A 627 37.98 -3.92 8.32
CA LYS A 627 39.26 -4.61 8.60
C LYS A 627 39.16 -6.12 8.40
N LYS A 628 38.71 -6.57 7.24
CA LYS A 628 38.93 -7.96 6.78
C LYS A 628 39.05 -7.98 5.27
N GLU A 629 40.28 -7.84 4.77
CA GLU A 629 40.79 -8.42 3.51
C GLU A 629 42.25 -7.96 3.28
N LYS A 630 43.18 -8.52 4.07
CA LYS A 630 44.62 -8.63 3.70
C LYS A 630 45.43 -9.52 4.66
N GLU A 631 44.86 -10.63 5.12
CA GLU A 631 45.62 -11.69 5.80
C GLU A 631 45.13 -13.05 5.29
N ASN A 632 45.62 -13.44 4.10
CA ASN A 632 45.87 -14.84 3.67
C ASN A 632 46.29 -14.89 2.19
N ALA A 633 47.27 -14.07 1.82
CA ALA A 633 48.01 -14.23 0.57
C ALA A 633 49.48 -13.96 0.85
N GLY A 634 50.24 -15.00 1.18
CA GLY A 634 51.69 -14.88 1.33
C GLY A 634 52.35 -15.90 2.25
N SER A 635 52.30 -17.19 1.92
CA SER A 635 53.37 -18.12 2.31
C SER A 635 53.46 -19.28 1.30
N SER A 636 53.85 -18.94 0.09
CA SER A 636 54.52 -19.90 -0.81
C SER A 636 55.55 -19.15 -1.66
N THR A 637 56.80 -19.13 -1.19
CA THR A 637 57.95 -18.89 -2.06
C THR A 637 59.02 -19.91 -1.77
N HIS A 638 59.15 -20.83 -2.71
CA HIS A 638 60.31 -21.70 -2.86
C HIS A 638 61.52 -20.89 -3.37
N THR A 639 62.69 -21.27 -2.83
CA THR A 639 64.03 -21.30 -3.44
C THR A 639 64.69 -20.01 -3.91
N ARG A 640 65.85 -19.71 -3.29
CA ARG A 640 67.06 -19.36 -4.04
C ARG A 640 68.29 -19.95 -3.37
N GLU A 641 68.91 -20.90 -4.06
CA GLU A 641 70.27 -21.38 -3.82
C GLU A 641 71.25 -20.22 -3.98
N THR A 642 72.25 -20.12 -3.09
CA THR A 642 73.63 -19.77 -3.46
C THR A 642 74.58 -20.37 -2.43
N SER A 643 75.64 -20.99 -2.98
CA SER A 643 76.76 -21.62 -2.31
C SER A 643 77.67 -20.63 -1.58
N HIS A 644 78.18 -21.00 -0.39
CA HIS A 644 79.61 -21.25 -0.18
C HIS A 644 79.93 -21.76 1.23
N ALA A 645 80.96 -22.59 1.27
CA ALA A 645 81.49 -23.37 2.38
C ALA A 645 82.03 -22.55 3.57
N SER A 646 81.96 -23.11 4.77
CA SER A 646 83.09 -23.80 5.42
C SER A 646 82.90 -23.88 6.95
N THR A 647 83.19 -25.07 7.51
CA THR A 647 83.83 -25.34 8.83
C THR A 647 83.22 -24.74 10.11
N ALA A 648 83.11 -25.38 11.28
CA ALA A 648 83.50 -26.69 11.78
C ALA A 648 82.89 -26.84 13.22
N SER A 649 82.77 -28.10 13.63
CA SER A 649 82.89 -28.67 14.99
C SER A 649 81.97 -28.23 16.15
N SER A 650 81.37 -29.27 16.75
CA SER A 650 81.21 -29.57 18.20
C SER A 650 80.37 -28.60 19.05
N ALA A 651 79.45 -29.05 19.90
CA ALA A 651 79.21 -30.36 20.52
C ALA A 651 77.72 -30.52 20.82
#